data_AF-A0A1X7VPZ6-F1
#
_entry.id   AF-A0A1X7VPZ6-F1
#
_cell.length_a   1.000
_cell.length_b   1.000
_cell.length_c   1.000
_cell.angle_alpha   90.00
_cell.angle_beta   90.00
_cell.angle_gamma   90.00
#
_symmetry.space_group_name_H-M   'P 1'
#
loop_
_entity.id
_entity.type
_entity.pdbx_description
1 polymer ?
#
loop_
_entity_poly.entity_id
_entity_poly.type
_entity_poly.pdbx_seq_one_letter_code
_entity_poly.pdbx_strand_id
1 'polypeptide(L)'
;MAGVKGAVSSGSLTSMASFSDAIPREYHRKILKKIAQLTKVIHNLNTKLDESESQFQCLKAQHQKELQLIEEEKSVKTKLWEEERTLVAILQTQVASLETQKEKLGHEKEAYIGAMENRLQQQQSQLEEVEKTLSATKSELSHQETELRNLEALSSNLRHELKDTKEKAGEEIEALNQKCSFVIEANEKAVKQLTNDHERAMKDLASNKEKELLELRESLTKQRDGQLQNEMEAYKLSFEKLRSEFAEKESQLNEQLSFLSSDLSTVKDNLAVAEQRNRDLERDLDMKAKSSRTIDDLLKEKEEELTKVISELGVFKEKSSLALGKCEQQSEEMKSMAVRIGELEAVRVSQEHDLSDLCNKLKAMSENCELLEIEKMTSVQNAKETADGASQKIKKLEKQLESVAQEKRELRAQFAREIEASRSQLTQRETDLEGIHLKELEEMRAKHIKELDSMIKENEQRLIELRKQLESQNSSELSNRDQKYSNRIAELTETLSGKIAEIRSLRSSQQSLLESVTEKEKLLGSSKSRVDQLTRDLSFCGDSLCSVRGERDAFKEKIIQLELSIDDLNHKLAAAANRHKEEVSATETRVREEMETYWSSKLKDELSLLRNELQRQNEEISQASLKKMVDIKDTALKGAQEVWSKEKETLLQKIVVLEKDLHDLQLSLKTALDEAEATAAAQVSQLKKELESARGSAMTAIEGLMTKHKEEIERLKEQHEIDKKLQADAMSELNRKEIDELTRAHNLSIIALKTKLNKEKEWALSDLAQSCREKRTLFEQNCISEHQEALVKLESAYAIQLEEQKEEASVALKKATKEFESSQASLKTLSKDCEGTKSLLAREKERGERLMIDLKELKAQLEVKKQELIATKREMESLMKLKEESLTSSHKAEIESMHSHYRHQSQTLLSDFKKAKQILTAKLEEKERRHAASNVWLHLYVHL
;
A
#
# COMPACT_ATOMS: atom_id res chain seq x y z
N MET A 1 -42.50 99.07 142.61
CA MET A 1 -43.34 98.61 143.73
C MET A 1 -42.43 97.80 144.67
N ALA A 2 -42.56 97.81 145.99
CA ALA A 2 -43.19 98.78 146.91
C ALA A 2 -42.11 99.78 147.40
N GLY A 3 -42.29 100.78 148.29
CA GLY A 3 -43.19 100.92 149.44
C GLY A 3 -42.56 100.29 150.69
N VAL A 4 -42.60 100.92 151.89
CA VAL A 4 -43.38 102.07 152.38
C VAL A 4 -42.58 102.91 153.40
N LYS A 5 -42.96 104.19 153.52
CA LYS A 5 -42.78 105.17 154.63
C LYS A 5 -42.22 104.57 155.94
N GLY A 6 -41.25 105.19 156.61
CA GLY A 6 -41.46 106.42 157.40
C GLY A 6 -41.55 106.07 158.91
N ALA A 7 -41.87 106.99 159.84
CA ALA A 7 -42.10 108.42 159.70
C ALA A 7 -41.84 109.15 161.06
N VAL A 8 -41.54 110.45 160.96
CA VAL A 8 -41.95 111.57 161.86
C VAL A 8 -42.18 111.29 163.36
N SER A 9 -41.38 111.94 164.21
CA SER A 9 -41.90 112.93 165.20
C SER A 9 -40.73 113.82 165.67
N SER A 10 -40.80 115.16 165.69
CA SER A 10 -41.46 116.04 166.68
C SER A 10 -41.28 115.56 168.14
N GLY A 11 -40.90 116.40 169.11
CA GLY A 11 -41.37 117.76 169.36
C GLY A 11 -42.15 117.70 170.69
N SER A 12 -41.71 118.23 171.85
CA SER A 12 -41.33 119.61 172.18
C SER A 12 -42.41 120.63 171.76
N LEU A 13 -42.98 121.48 172.64
CA LEU A 13 -42.80 121.64 174.09
C LEU A 13 -44.10 122.05 174.82
N THR A 14 -44.21 121.67 176.09
CA THR A 14 -44.77 122.47 177.20
C THR A 14 -44.05 122.00 178.47
N SER A 15 -43.65 122.83 179.44
CA SER A 15 -43.96 124.24 179.70
C SER A 15 -42.79 124.91 180.43
N MET A 16 -42.47 126.16 180.08
CA MET A 16 -42.20 127.25 181.04
C MET A 16 -42.17 128.58 180.29
N ALA A 17 -43.13 129.45 180.62
CA ALA A 17 -43.06 130.88 180.32
C ALA A 17 -43.16 131.63 181.65
N SER A 18 -42.03 132.11 182.16
CA SER A 18 -41.99 133.04 183.29
C SER A 18 -40.86 134.05 183.07
N PHE A 19 -41.10 135.29 183.52
CA PHE A 19 -40.16 136.41 183.54
C PHE A 19 -39.40 136.74 182.24
N SER A 20 -39.97 137.69 181.49
CA SER A 20 -39.19 138.79 180.90
C SER A 20 -39.32 140.07 181.74
N ASP A 21 -39.20 139.92 183.07
CA ASP A 21 -38.72 140.94 184.03
C ASP A 21 -39.49 142.27 184.12
N ALA A 22 -39.11 143.11 185.09
CA ALA A 22 -39.15 144.56 184.95
C ALA A 22 -38.06 145.05 183.95
N ILE A 23 -37.89 144.33 182.83
CA ILE A 23 -36.83 144.58 181.84
C ILE A 23 -36.99 146.01 181.33
N PRO A 24 -35.95 146.86 181.43
CA PRO A 24 -35.87 148.06 180.62
C PRO A 24 -35.87 147.58 179.17
N ARG A 25 -36.97 147.86 178.44
CA ARG A 25 -37.48 147.18 177.21
C ARG A 25 -36.43 146.78 176.16
N GLU A 26 -35.30 147.46 176.15
CA GLU A 26 -34.10 147.16 175.39
C GLU A 26 -33.60 145.72 175.50
N TYR A 27 -33.73 145.04 176.65
CA TYR A 27 -33.31 143.63 176.75
C TYR A 27 -34.21 142.71 175.90
N HIS A 28 -35.53 142.93 175.91
CA HIS A 28 -36.45 142.23 175.02
C HIS A 28 -36.19 142.60 173.53
N ARG A 29 -35.68 143.81 173.26
CA ARG A 29 -35.20 144.25 171.94
C ARG A 29 -33.92 143.51 171.51
N LYS A 30 -33.00 143.21 172.45
CA LYS A 30 -31.83 142.35 172.23
C LYS A 30 -32.26 140.89 171.95
N ILE A 31 -33.21 140.37 172.71
CA ILE A 31 -33.78 139.01 172.49
C ILE A 31 -34.46 138.92 171.13
N LEU A 32 -35.32 139.88 170.75
CA LEU A 32 -35.96 139.90 169.43
C LEU A 32 -34.93 140.05 168.28
N LYS A 33 -33.87 140.86 168.46
CA LYS A 33 -32.72 140.87 167.53
C LYS A 33 -32.04 139.50 167.44
N LYS A 34 -31.92 138.77 168.55
CA LYS A 34 -31.29 137.44 168.58
C LYS A 34 -32.16 136.36 167.95
N ILE A 35 -33.47 136.41 168.17
CA ILE A 35 -34.47 135.57 167.47
C ILE A 35 -34.41 135.87 165.97
N ALA A 36 -34.48 137.14 165.55
CA ALA A 36 -34.38 137.50 164.13
C ALA A 36 -33.04 137.09 163.49
N GLN A 37 -31.92 137.18 164.23
CA GLN A 37 -30.64 136.62 163.80
C GLN A 37 -30.71 135.09 163.64
N LEU A 38 -31.29 134.37 164.61
CA LEU A 38 -31.44 132.92 164.57
C LEU A 38 -32.40 132.48 163.46
N THR A 39 -33.53 133.13 163.24
CA THR A 39 -34.43 132.88 162.11
C THR A 39 -33.74 133.14 160.78
N LYS A 40 -32.93 134.20 160.66
CA LYS A 40 -32.13 134.45 159.44
C LYS A 40 -31.03 133.40 159.26
N VAL A 41 -30.38 132.93 160.33
CA VAL A 41 -29.41 131.84 160.26
C VAL A 41 -30.07 130.52 159.89
N ILE A 42 -31.22 130.18 160.47
CA ILE A 42 -32.01 128.98 160.13
C ILE A 42 -32.49 129.06 158.69
N HIS A 43 -33.00 130.21 158.22
CA HIS A 43 -33.37 130.36 156.81
C HIS A 43 -32.16 130.22 155.88
N ASN A 44 -31.05 130.89 156.17
CA ASN A 44 -29.80 130.75 155.40
C ASN A 44 -29.26 129.30 155.42
N LEU A 45 -29.40 128.56 156.52
CA LEU A 45 -28.97 127.16 156.64
C LEU A 45 -29.92 126.22 155.91
N ASN A 46 -31.24 126.44 155.99
CA ASN A 46 -32.23 125.67 155.25
C ASN A 46 -32.09 125.93 153.74
N THR A 47 -31.97 127.18 153.30
CA THR A 47 -31.70 127.50 151.89
C THR A 47 -30.38 126.89 151.42
N LYS A 48 -29.32 126.87 152.25
CA LYS A 48 -28.10 126.11 151.92
C LYS A 48 -28.30 124.59 151.91
N LEU A 49 -29.19 124.06 152.73
CA LEU A 49 -29.55 122.63 152.73
C LEU A 49 -30.33 122.29 151.45
N ASP A 50 -31.35 123.08 151.11
CA ASP A 50 -32.14 122.99 149.89
C ASP A 50 -31.26 123.14 148.63
N GLU A 51 -30.32 124.10 148.62
CA GLU A 51 -29.28 124.26 147.60
C GLU A 51 -28.40 123.00 147.50
N SER A 52 -27.92 122.47 148.63
CA SER A 52 -27.05 121.28 148.65
C SER A 52 -27.78 120.00 148.26
N GLU A 53 -29.07 119.87 148.60
CA GLU A 53 -29.91 118.74 148.21
C GLU A 53 -30.29 118.85 146.73
N SER A 54 -30.58 120.05 146.23
CA SER A 54 -30.77 120.30 144.79
C SER A 54 -29.50 119.98 143.99
N GLN A 55 -28.33 120.40 144.47
CA GLN A 55 -27.03 120.04 143.89
C GLN A 55 -26.79 118.52 143.93
N PHE A 56 -27.10 117.86 145.05
CA PHE A 56 -26.96 116.40 145.18
C PHE A 56 -27.92 115.63 144.26
N GLN A 57 -29.18 116.07 144.13
CA GLN A 57 -30.14 115.49 143.19
C GLN A 57 -29.71 115.73 141.74
N CYS A 58 -29.16 116.90 141.41
CA CYS A 58 -28.61 117.21 140.09
C CYS A 58 -27.39 116.32 139.76
N LEU A 59 -26.42 116.20 140.68
CA LEU A 59 -25.27 115.31 140.56
C LEU A 59 -25.69 113.84 140.43
N LYS A 60 -26.69 113.39 141.20
CA LYS A 60 -27.23 112.04 141.10
C LYS A 60 -27.90 111.79 139.74
N ALA A 61 -28.66 112.74 139.23
CA ALA A 61 -29.29 112.65 137.91
C ALA A 61 -28.27 112.71 136.76
N GLN A 62 -27.19 113.51 136.90
CA GLN A 62 -26.07 113.50 135.97
C GLN A 62 -25.36 112.14 136.00
N HIS A 63 -24.98 111.64 137.18
CA HIS A 63 -24.28 110.37 137.31
C HIS A 63 -25.11 109.17 136.82
N GLN A 64 -26.43 109.22 137.01
CA GLN A 64 -27.33 108.19 136.45
C GLN A 64 -27.36 108.21 134.91
N LYS A 65 -27.23 109.38 134.27
CA LYS A 65 -27.05 109.48 132.81
C LYS A 65 -25.66 109.03 132.36
N GLU A 66 -24.61 109.36 133.10
CA GLU A 66 -23.24 108.88 132.84
C GLU A 66 -23.18 107.35 132.87
N LEU A 67 -23.81 106.72 133.86
CA LEU A 67 -23.92 105.26 133.94
C LEU A 67 -24.68 104.66 132.74
N GLN A 68 -25.79 105.27 132.32
CA GLN A 68 -26.54 104.83 131.13
C GLN A 68 -25.70 104.95 129.85
N LEU A 69 -25.01 106.07 129.64
CA LEU A 69 -24.10 106.25 128.50
C LEU A 69 -22.95 105.24 128.52
N ILE A 70 -22.39 104.92 129.70
CA ILE A 70 -21.35 103.89 129.84
C ILE A 70 -21.89 102.49 129.54
N GLU A 71 -23.14 102.16 129.92
CA GLU A 71 -23.78 100.88 129.58
C GLU A 71 -24.09 100.75 128.08
N GLU A 72 -24.57 101.83 127.44
CA GLU A 72 -24.78 101.90 125.99
C GLU A 72 -23.46 101.80 125.21
N GLU A 73 -22.44 102.58 125.59
CA GLU A 73 -21.11 102.55 124.97
C GLU A 73 -20.45 101.17 125.15
N LYS A 74 -20.60 100.55 126.33
CA LYS A 74 -20.14 99.17 126.58
C LYS A 74 -20.90 98.15 125.74
N SER A 75 -22.21 98.32 125.53
CA SER A 75 -23.01 97.43 124.67
C SER A 75 -22.56 97.52 123.21
N VAL A 76 -22.38 98.74 122.68
CA VAL A 76 -21.88 98.98 121.31
C VAL A 76 -20.46 98.42 121.16
N LYS A 77 -19.56 98.72 122.11
CA LYS A 77 -18.19 98.17 122.11
C LYS A 77 -18.21 96.64 122.13
N THR A 78 -18.99 96.00 123.00
CA THR A 78 -19.04 94.52 123.08
C THR A 78 -19.42 93.90 121.73
N LYS A 79 -20.41 94.47 121.03
CA LYS A 79 -20.80 94.00 119.68
C LYS A 79 -19.68 94.19 118.67
N LEU A 80 -19.00 95.35 118.67
CA LEU A 80 -17.85 95.59 117.80
C LEU A 80 -16.70 94.62 118.09
N TRP A 81 -16.42 94.28 119.36
CA TRP A 81 -15.45 93.24 119.73
C TRP A 81 -15.89 91.83 119.29
N GLU A 82 -17.19 91.54 119.22
CA GLU A 82 -17.73 90.26 118.72
C GLU A 82 -17.67 90.17 117.18
N GLU A 83 -17.97 91.26 116.48
CA GLU A 83 -17.82 91.42 115.03
C GLU A 83 -16.33 91.37 114.62
N GLU A 84 -15.45 92.08 115.34
CA GLU A 84 -14.00 92.03 115.13
C GLU A 84 -13.44 90.63 115.45
N ARG A 85 -13.90 89.97 116.51
CA ARG A 85 -13.49 88.60 116.84
C ARG A 85 -13.95 87.57 115.81
N THR A 86 -15.17 87.71 115.25
CA THR A 86 -15.65 86.82 114.19
C THR A 86 -14.94 87.10 112.87
N LEU A 87 -14.66 88.37 112.53
CA LEU A 87 -13.80 88.73 111.40
C LEU A 87 -12.38 88.17 111.57
N VAL A 88 -11.78 88.26 112.75
CA VAL A 88 -10.47 87.67 113.05
C VAL A 88 -10.51 86.14 112.93
N ALA A 89 -11.58 85.47 113.34
CA ALA A 89 -11.73 84.01 113.14
C ALA A 89 -11.88 83.62 111.66
N ILE A 90 -12.59 84.44 110.86
CA ILE A 90 -12.70 84.27 109.41
C ILE A 90 -11.33 84.51 108.74
N LEU A 91 -10.61 85.57 109.14
CA LEU A 91 -9.28 85.87 108.65
C LEU A 91 -8.26 84.79 109.06
N GLN A 92 -8.34 84.23 110.27
CA GLN A 92 -7.49 83.13 110.72
C GLN A 92 -7.77 81.84 109.93
N THR A 93 -9.03 81.54 109.60
CA THR A 93 -9.37 80.36 108.77
C THR A 93 -9.05 80.58 107.28
N GLN A 94 -9.07 81.83 106.79
CA GLN A 94 -8.55 82.19 105.47
C GLN A 94 -7.02 82.18 105.41
N VAL A 95 -6.33 82.64 106.45
CA VAL A 95 -4.86 82.55 106.56
C VAL A 95 -4.45 81.08 106.62
N ALA A 96 -5.08 80.24 107.46
CA ALA A 96 -4.79 78.81 107.50
C ALA A 96 -5.09 78.07 106.17
N SER A 97 -6.13 78.48 105.43
CA SER A 97 -6.40 77.88 104.11
C SER A 97 -5.41 78.35 103.03
N LEU A 98 -4.98 79.61 103.08
CA LEU A 98 -3.90 80.14 102.22
C LEU A 98 -2.53 79.59 102.61
N GLU A 99 -2.28 79.31 103.88
CA GLU A 99 -1.05 78.66 104.37
C GLU A 99 -1.00 77.20 103.92
N THR A 100 -2.07 76.41 104.12
CA THR A 100 -2.12 75.04 103.58
C THR A 100 -2.15 75.00 102.05
N GLN A 101 -2.62 76.05 101.36
CA GLN A 101 -2.48 76.19 99.91
C GLN A 101 -1.03 76.55 99.51
N LYS A 102 -0.36 77.41 100.26
CA LYS A 102 1.06 77.76 100.09
C LYS A 102 1.98 76.57 100.40
N GLU A 103 1.64 75.73 101.37
CA GLU A 103 2.32 74.47 101.66
C GLU A 103 2.10 73.46 100.54
N LYS A 104 0.87 73.33 100.00
CA LYS A 104 0.61 72.49 98.82
C LYS A 104 1.38 72.98 97.59
N LEU A 105 1.32 74.28 97.28
CA LEU A 105 2.12 74.87 96.19
C LEU A 105 3.63 74.80 96.48
N GLY A 106 4.03 74.79 97.75
CA GLY A 106 5.38 74.56 98.22
C GLY A 106 5.83 73.14 97.89
N HIS A 107 5.08 72.14 98.32
CA HIS A 107 5.34 70.72 98.03
C HIS A 107 5.16 70.35 96.55
N GLU A 108 4.25 71.00 95.82
CA GLU A 108 4.15 70.86 94.36
C GLU A 108 5.37 71.47 93.67
N LYS A 109 5.86 72.62 94.15
CA LYS A 109 7.11 73.23 93.66
C LYS A 109 8.34 72.41 94.06
N GLU A 110 8.39 71.84 95.26
CA GLU A 110 9.47 70.95 95.74
C GLU A 110 9.43 69.60 95.04
N ALA A 111 8.25 69.06 94.73
CA ALA A 111 8.09 67.87 93.91
C ALA A 111 8.39 68.16 92.43
N TYR A 112 8.11 69.36 91.91
CA TYR A 112 8.49 69.76 90.55
C TYR A 112 9.98 70.05 90.43
N ILE A 113 10.59 70.75 91.40
CA ILE A 113 12.04 70.94 91.51
C ILE A 113 12.69 69.57 91.71
N GLY A 114 12.25 68.76 92.66
CA GLY A 114 12.77 67.42 92.88
C GLY A 114 12.56 66.49 91.68
N ALA A 115 11.48 66.60 90.92
CA ALA A 115 11.30 65.85 89.66
C ALA A 115 12.19 66.41 88.54
N MET A 116 12.45 67.72 88.51
CA MET A 116 13.34 68.35 87.54
C MET A 116 14.82 68.14 87.89
N GLU A 117 15.17 68.04 89.16
CA GLU A 117 16.48 67.64 89.69
C GLU A 117 16.70 66.16 89.51
N ASN A 118 15.73 65.29 89.81
CA ASN A 118 15.79 63.87 89.44
C ASN A 118 15.88 63.69 87.92
N ARG A 119 15.22 64.54 87.11
CA ARG A 119 15.33 64.51 85.65
C ARG A 119 16.67 65.08 85.15
N LEU A 120 17.22 66.11 85.81
CA LEU A 120 18.54 66.65 85.50
C LEU A 120 19.63 65.68 85.93
N GLN A 121 19.46 64.98 87.05
CA GLN A 121 20.35 63.95 87.57
C GLN A 121 20.20 62.64 86.79
N GLN A 122 19.01 62.33 86.25
CA GLN A 122 18.81 61.26 85.28
C GLN A 122 19.39 61.65 83.91
N GLN A 123 19.33 62.92 83.50
CA GLN A 123 20.02 63.42 82.31
C GLN A 123 21.53 63.48 82.52
N GLN A 124 22.02 63.76 83.73
CA GLN A 124 23.44 63.71 84.09
C GLN A 124 23.92 62.27 84.25
N SER A 125 23.11 61.35 84.77
CA SER A 125 23.45 59.93 84.80
C SER A 125 23.38 59.34 83.39
N GLN A 126 22.43 59.77 82.55
CA GLN A 126 22.39 59.43 81.13
C GLN A 126 23.51 60.13 80.35
N LEU A 127 24.00 61.30 80.75
CA LEU A 127 25.18 61.93 80.14
C LEU A 127 26.48 61.30 80.65
N GLU A 128 26.57 60.86 81.89
CA GLU A 128 27.68 60.05 82.41
C GLU A 128 27.66 58.62 81.85
N GLU A 129 26.48 58.06 81.57
CA GLU A 129 26.31 56.75 80.94
C GLU A 129 26.51 56.87 79.42
N VAL A 130 26.09 57.97 78.79
CA VAL A 130 26.48 58.34 77.42
C VAL A 130 27.95 58.73 77.36
N GLU A 131 28.60 59.27 78.40
CA GLU A 131 30.05 59.53 78.42
C GLU A 131 30.85 58.28 78.81
N LYS A 132 30.29 57.35 79.59
CA LYS A 132 30.87 56.01 79.82
C LYS A 132 30.70 55.11 78.60
N THR A 133 29.56 55.16 77.91
CA THR A 133 29.39 54.47 76.62
C THR A 133 30.04 55.22 75.47
N LEU A 134 30.25 56.55 75.52
CA LEU A 134 31.06 57.27 74.54
C LEU A 134 32.54 57.07 74.82
N SER A 135 33.00 56.98 76.07
CA SER A 135 34.41 56.64 76.38
C SER A 135 34.70 55.16 76.24
N ALA A 136 33.73 54.27 76.43
CA ALA A 136 33.79 52.86 76.01
C ALA A 136 33.75 52.77 74.49
N THR A 137 32.75 53.30 73.79
CA THR A 137 32.74 53.29 72.31
C THR A 137 33.85 54.13 71.68
N LYS A 138 34.56 54.98 72.43
CA LYS A 138 35.79 55.70 72.00
C LYS A 138 37.07 55.01 72.44
N SER A 139 37.06 54.13 73.43
CA SER A 139 38.14 53.18 73.67
C SER A 139 38.02 51.99 72.73
N GLU A 140 36.80 51.58 72.38
CA GLU A 140 36.45 50.62 71.33
C GLU A 140 36.57 51.24 69.94
N LEU A 141 36.30 52.53 69.69
CA LEU A 141 36.72 53.20 68.45
C LEU A 141 38.22 53.45 68.43
N SER A 142 38.90 53.67 69.56
CA SER A 142 40.37 53.69 69.58
C SER A 142 40.94 52.29 69.38
N HIS A 143 40.25 51.24 69.83
CA HIS A 143 40.64 49.86 69.64
C HIS A 143 40.36 49.44 68.20
N GLN A 144 39.16 49.72 67.67
CA GLN A 144 38.79 49.53 66.27
C GLN A 144 39.56 50.48 65.34
N GLU A 145 40.03 51.66 65.75
CA GLU A 145 40.97 52.47 64.95
C GLU A 145 42.38 51.89 65.01
N THR A 146 42.80 51.24 66.09
CA THR A 146 44.09 50.51 66.10
C THR A 146 43.99 49.18 65.36
N GLU A 147 42.87 48.47 65.43
CA GLU A 147 42.58 47.28 64.63
C GLU A 147 42.36 47.64 63.16
N LEU A 148 41.66 48.73 62.84
CA LEU A 148 41.55 49.24 61.46
C LEU A 148 42.90 49.72 60.96
N ARG A 149 43.73 50.43 61.74
CA ARG A 149 45.11 50.76 61.32
C ARG A 149 45.97 49.51 61.15
N ASN A 150 45.80 48.50 62.00
CA ASN A 150 46.48 47.21 61.86
C ASN A 150 45.95 46.40 60.67
N LEU A 151 44.66 46.49 60.33
CA LEU A 151 44.02 45.89 59.16
C LEU A 151 44.25 46.71 57.89
N GLU A 152 44.54 48.01 57.99
CA GLU A 152 45.00 48.88 56.91
C GLU A 152 46.48 48.62 56.63
N ALA A 153 47.31 48.40 57.65
CA ALA A 153 48.68 47.93 57.49
C ALA A 153 48.72 46.49 56.94
N LEU A 154 47.93 45.56 57.52
CA LEU A 154 47.84 44.18 57.06
C LEU A 154 47.22 44.09 55.67
N SER A 155 46.16 44.87 55.37
CA SER A 155 45.61 44.91 54.01
C SER A 155 46.41 45.77 53.04
N SER A 156 47.32 46.65 53.50
CA SER A 156 48.34 47.28 52.64
C SER A 156 49.38 46.24 52.24
N ASN A 157 49.89 45.47 53.19
CA ASN A 157 50.84 44.39 52.94
C ASN A 157 50.20 43.29 52.07
N LEU A 158 49.01 42.80 52.42
CA LEU A 158 48.25 41.85 51.60
C LEU A 158 47.83 42.45 50.25
N ARG A 159 47.63 43.77 50.10
CA ARG A 159 47.43 44.41 48.78
C ARG A 159 48.71 44.42 47.96
N HIS A 160 49.87 44.58 48.58
CA HIS A 160 51.17 44.49 47.89
C HIS A 160 51.48 43.04 47.50
N GLU A 161 51.29 42.09 48.40
CA GLU A 161 51.44 40.66 48.11
C GLU A 161 50.42 40.17 47.07
N LEU A 162 49.16 40.65 47.12
CA LEU A 162 48.17 40.43 46.06
C LEU A 162 48.52 41.13 44.75
N LYS A 163 49.27 42.23 44.77
CA LYS A 163 49.73 42.90 43.54
C LYS A 163 50.86 42.09 42.92
N ASP A 164 51.90 41.79 43.68
CA ASP A 164 53.06 41.01 43.24
C ASP A 164 52.69 39.57 42.81
N THR A 165 51.67 38.96 43.44
CA THR A 165 51.12 37.67 43.00
C THR A 165 50.14 37.79 41.84
N LYS A 166 49.38 38.89 41.69
CA LYS A 166 48.55 39.13 40.49
C LYS A 166 49.38 39.51 39.26
N GLU A 167 50.52 40.15 39.42
CA GLU A 167 51.43 40.46 38.31
C GLU A 167 52.11 39.16 37.84
N LYS A 168 52.60 38.31 38.74
CA LYS A 168 53.15 36.98 38.39
C LYS A 168 52.09 36.02 37.85
N ALA A 169 50.92 35.94 38.48
CA ALA A 169 49.80 35.16 37.95
C ALA A 169 49.26 35.76 36.64
N GLY A 170 49.39 37.07 36.43
CA GLY A 170 49.09 37.74 35.16
C GLY A 170 50.06 37.29 34.05
N GLU A 171 51.35 37.32 34.31
CA GLU A 171 52.39 36.81 33.40
C GLU A 171 52.21 35.30 33.11
N GLU A 172 51.87 34.48 34.12
CA GLU A 172 51.55 33.06 33.93
C GLU A 172 50.24 32.84 33.17
N ILE A 173 49.19 33.65 33.41
CA ILE A 173 47.91 33.59 32.69
C ILE A 173 48.08 34.09 31.25
N GLU A 174 48.91 35.09 30.97
CA GLU A 174 49.22 35.51 29.60
C GLU A 174 50.09 34.48 28.87
N ALA A 175 51.08 33.88 29.54
CA ALA A 175 51.84 32.76 28.98
C ALA A 175 50.99 31.51 28.74
N LEU A 176 50.01 31.23 29.61
CA LEU A 176 49.02 30.17 29.43
C LEU A 176 48.01 30.52 28.34
N ASN A 177 47.53 31.77 28.24
CA ASN A 177 46.62 32.21 27.17
C ASN A 177 47.30 32.20 25.80
N GLN A 178 48.60 32.54 25.71
CA GLN A 178 49.39 32.40 24.49
C GLN A 178 49.62 30.92 24.12
N LYS A 179 49.85 30.03 25.11
CA LYS A 179 49.90 28.58 24.86
C LYS A 179 48.53 28.03 24.45
N CYS A 180 47.45 28.47 25.08
CA CYS A 180 46.08 28.08 24.76
C CYS A 180 45.68 28.59 23.38
N SER A 181 46.01 29.83 22.99
CA SER A 181 45.73 30.31 21.62
C SER A 181 46.55 29.55 20.58
N PHE A 182 47.81 29.18 20.87
CA PHE A 182 48.62 28.35 19.99
C PHE A 182 48.08 26.91 19.88
N VAL A 183 47.60 26.32 20.99
CA VAL A 183 46.94 25.00 21.02
C VAL A 183 45.56 25.04 20.36
N ILE A 184 44.81 26.13 20.48
CA ILE A 184 43.54 26.35 19.78
C ILE A 184 43.80 26.52 18.28
N GLU A 185 44.79 27.31 17.85
CA GLU A 185 45.17 27.37 16.44
C GLU A 185 45.65 26.00 15.90
N ALA A 186 46.43 25.25 16.69
CA ALA A 186 46.89 23.92 16.30
C ALA A 186 45.72 22.93 16.20
N ASN A 187 44.79 22.93 17.16
CA ASN A 187 43.60 22.11 17.15
C ASN A 187 42.62 22.54 16.05
N GLU A 188 42.46 23.84 15.78
CA GLU A 188 41.67 24.32 14.64
C GLU A 188 42.27 23.86 13.31
N LYS A 189 43.60 23.92 13.16
CA LYS A 189 44.28 23.44 11.95
C LYS A 189 44.17 21.91 11.82
N ALA A 190 44.31 21.17 12.93
CA ALA A 190 44.13 19.72 12.97
C ALA A 190 42.67 19.31 12.69
N VAL A 191 41.68 19.99 13.26
CA VAL A 191 40.26 19.78 12.98
C VAL A 191 39.96 20.14 11.53
N LYS A 192 40.41 21.29 11.02
CA LYS A 192 40.24 21.67 9.60
C LYS A 192 40.90 20.66 8.66
N GLN A 193 42.06 20.08 9.01
CA GLN A 193 42.65 18.97 8.25
C GLN A 193 41.78 17.71 8.34
N LEU A 194 41.40 17.26 9.53
CA LEU A 194 40.53 16.09 9.73
C LEU A 194 39.17 16.22 9.02
N THR A 195 38.56 17.41 8.99
CA THR A 195 37.33 17.68 8.22
C THR A 195 37.59 17.56 6.72
N ASN A 196 38.66 18.19 6.20
CA ASN A 196 39.03 18.08 4.78
C ASN A 196 39.39 16.63 4.38
N ASP A 197 40.06 15.88 5.25
CA ASP A 197 40.46 14.49 5.01
C ASP A 197 39.27 13.52 5.16
N HIS A 198 38.31 13.81 6.04
CA HIS A 198 37.05 13.09 6.12
C HIS A 198 36.14 13.38 4.92
N GLU A 199 36.06 14.65 4.46
CA GLU A 199 35.38 15.01 3.22
C GLU A 199 36.00 14.31 1.99
N ARG A 200 37.33 14.23 1.91
CA ARG A 200 38.03 13.43 0.88
C ARG A 200 37.68 11.96 1.01
N ALA A 201 37.82 11.36 2.19
CA ALA A 201 37.52 9.94 2.41
C ALA A 201 36.06 9.59 2.06
N MET A 202 35.10 10.45 2.41
CA MET A 202 33.70 10.30 2.04
C MET A 202 33.47 10.45 0.53
N LYS A 203 34.17 11.38 -0.13
CA LYS A 203 34.09 11.59 -1.58
C LYS A 203 34.73 10.45 -2.37
N ASP A 204 35.83 9.90 -1.87
CA ASP A 204 36.51 8.73 -2.46
C ASP A 204 35.70 7.46 -2.24
N LEU A 205 35.11 7.26 -1.05
CA LEU A 205 34.12 6.20 -0.79
C LEU A 205 32.91 6.31 -1.71
N ALA A 206 32.36 7.52 -1.89
CA ALA A 206 31.26 7.75 -2.82
C ALA A 206 31.67 7.43 -4.27
N SER A 207 32.82 7.90 -4.73
CA SER A 207 33.34 7.58 -6.08
C SER A 207 33.56 6.07 -6.27
N ASN A 208 34.06 5.38 -5.25
CA ASN A 208 34.34 3.96 -5.33
C ASN A 208 33.06 3.12 -5.26
N LYS A 209 32.05 3.52 -4.47
CA LYS A 209 30.73 2.88 -4.48
C LYS A 209 29.94 3.20 -5.75
N GLU A 210 30.11 4.37 -6.34
CA GLU A 210 29.54 4.70 -7.65
C GLU A 210 30.18 3.82 -8.74
N LYS A 211 31.51 3.64 -8.73
CA LYS A 211 32.21 2.69 -9.63
C LYS A 211 31.78 1.24 -9.43
N GLU A 212 31.73 0.73 -8.19
CA GLU A 212 31.22 -0.61 -7.90
C GLU A 212 29.79 -0.81 -8.42
N LEU A 213 28.91 0.18 -8.25
CA LEU A 213 27.54 0.14 -8.78
C LEU A 213 27.48 0.22 -10.30
N LEU A 214 28.45 0.88 -10.95
CA LEU A 214 28.56 0.99 -12.40
C LEU A 214 29.09 -0.33 -12.99
N GLU A 215 30.10 -0.95 -12.37
CA GLU A 215 30.61 -2.29 -12.70
C GLU A 215 29.56 -3.39 -12.46
N LEU A 216 28.78 -3.31 -11.37
CA LEU A 216 27.64 -4.20 -11.12
C LEU A 216 26.52 -4.00 -12.15
N ARG A 217 26.24 -2.77 -12.59
CA ARG A 217 25.30 -2.50 -13.68
C ARG A 217 25.82 -3.04 -15.01
N GLU A 218 27.07 -2.79 -15.36
CA GLU A 218 27.68 -3.28 -16.61
C GLU A 218 27.76 -4.82 -16.67
N SER A 219 28.04 -5.49 -15.56
CA SER A 219 28.02 -6.95 -15.51
C SER A 219 26.60 -7.51 -15.62
N LEU A 220 25.61 -6.88 -14.97
CA LEU A 220 24.20 -7.22 -15.14
C LEU A 220 23.69 -6.98 -16.57
N THR A 221 24.06 -5.88 -17.24
CA THR A 221 23.69 -5.67 -18.65
C THR A 221 24.38 -6.67 -19.56
N LYS A 222 25.70 -6.89 -19.43
CA LYS A 222 26.42 -7.90 -20.22
C LYS A 222 25.85 -9.32 -20.02
N GLN A 223 25.39 -9.66 -18.81
CA GLN A 223 24.67 -10.91 -18.55
C GLN A 223 23.29 -10.94 -19.22
N ARG A 224 22.54 -9.84 -19.19
CA ARG A 224 21.21 -9.69 -19.82
C ARG A 224 21.29 -9.76 -21.35
N ASP A 225 22.27 -9.08 -21.93
CA ASP A 225 22.55 -9.04 -23.36
C ASP A 225 23.03 -10.41 -23.85
N GLY A 226 23.90 -11.09 -23.07
CA GLY A 226 24.30 -12.47 -23.34
C GLY A 226 23.15 -13.47 -23.26
N GLN A 227 22.19 -13.29 -22.34
CA GLN A 227 20.95 -14.09 -22.30
C GLN A 227 20.10 -13.85 -23.56
N LEU A 228 19.84 -12.58 -23.90
CA LEU A 228 19.08 -12.21 -25.10
C LEU A 228 19.74 -12.68 -26.40
N GLN A 229 21.08 -12.65 -26.49
CA GLN A 229 21.80 -13.16 -27.65
C GLN A 229 21.74 -14.69 -27.75
N ASN A 230 21.90 -15.41 -26.64
CA ASN A 230 21.73 -16.87 -26.60
C ASN A 230 20.30 -17.29 -26.98
N GLU A 231 19.28 -16.55 -26.51
CA GLU A 231 17.89 -16.74 -26.93
C GLU A 231 17.72 -16.46 -28.43
N MET A 232 18.26 -15.34 -28.95
CA MET A 232 18.25 -15.05 -30.39
C MET A 232 18.95 -16.12 -31.24
N GLU A 233 20.05 -16.69 -30.78
CA GLU A 233 20.77 -17.75 -31.50
C GLU A 233 20.02 -19.10 -31.45
N ALA A 234 19.37 -19.42 -30.32
CA ALA A 234 18.44 -20.54 -30.25
C ALA A 234 17.21 -20.35 -31.16
N TYR A 235 16.66 -19.13 -31.25
CA TYR A 235 15.60 -18.81 -32.20
C TYR A 235 16.08 -18.88 -33.66
N LYS A 236 17.27 -18.36 -34.01
CA LYS A 236 17.86 -18.53 -35.35
C LYS A 236 18.00 -20.01 -35.72
N LEU A 237 18.60 -20.83 -34.84
CA LEU A 237 18.80 -22.27 -35.07
C LEU A 237 17.48 -23.04 -35.19
N SER A 238 16.41 -22.62 -34.51
CA SER A 238 15.08 -23.23 -34.68
C SER A 238 14.36 -22.75 -35.95
N PHE A 239 14.50 -21.48 -36.34
CA PHE A 239 14.03 -20.99 -37.65
C PHE A 239 14.78 -21.64 -38.82
N GLU A 240 16.09 -21.86 -38.71
CA GLU A 240 16.90 -22.55 -39.72
C GLU A 240 16.52 -24.03 -39.82
N LYS A 241 16.26 -24.71 -38.69
CA LYS A 241 15.72 -26.08 -38.68
C LYS A 241 14.33 -26.16 -39.31
N LEU A 242 13.39 -25.29 -38.91
CA LEU A 242 12.06 -25.23 -39.55
C LEU A 242 12.18 -24.95 -41.06
N ARG A 243 13.07 -24.04 -41.48
CA ARG A 243 13.31 -23.74 -42.89
C ARG A 243 13.90 -24.93 -43.65
N SER A 244 14.78 -25.72 -43.00
CA SER A 244 15.29 -26.98 -43.55
C SER A 244 14.17 -28.02 -43.68
N GLU A 245 13.35 -28.22 -42.64
CA GLU A 245 12.19 -29.12 -42.69
C GLU A 245 11.15 -28.70 -43.73
N PHE A 246 10.93 -27.39 -43.92
CA PHE A 246 10.05 -26.89 -44.97
C PHE A 246 10.65 -27.14 -46.36
N ALA A 247 11.94 -26.87 -46.58
CA ALA A 247 12.62 -27.17 -47.84
C ALA A 247 12.65 -28.68 -48.14
N GLU A 248 12.78 -29.53 -47.12
CA GLU A 248 12.76 -30.99 -47.24
C GLU A 248 11.34 -31.51 -47.54
N LYS A 249 10.30 -30.98 -46.88
CA LYS A 249 8.88 -31.26 -47.22
C LYS A 249 8.51 -30.72 -48.60
N GLU A 250 9.01 -29.55 -48.99
CA GLU A 250 8.83 -28.97 -50.33
C GLU A 250 9.57 -29.80 -51.39
N SER A 251 10.75 -30.35 -51.08
CA SER A 251 11.45 -31.32 -51.93
C SER A 251 10.65 -32.61 -52.07
N GLN A 252 10.12 -33.17 -50.98
CA GLN A 252 9.29 -34.38 -51.01
C GLN A 252 7.97 -34.18 -51.78
N LEU A 253 7.34 -33.01 -51.65
CA LEU A 253 6.16 -32.63 -52.42
C LEU A 253 6.49 -32.42 -53.91
N ASN A 254 7.64 -31.81 -54.23
CA ASN A 254 8.11 -31.70 -55.62
C ASN A 254 8.51 -33.05 -56.21
N GLU A 255 9.04 -33.98 -55.41
CA GLU A 255 9.34 -35.35 -55.82
C GLU A 255 8.05 -36.15 -56.06
N GLN A 256 7.04 -36.03 -55.18
CA GLN A 256 5.69 -36.57 -55.39
C GLN A 256 5.00 -35.95 -56.61
N LEU A 257 5.16 -34.64 -56.85
CA LEU A 257 4.65 -33.97 -58.06
C LEU A 257 5.42 -34.42 -59.31
N SER A 258 6.72 -34.71 -59.22
CA SER A 258 7.49 -35.29 -60.34
C SER A 258 7.06 -36.72 -60.63
N PHE A 259 6.75 -37.51 -59.59
CA PHE A 259 6.22 -38.87 -59.71
C PHE A 259 4.81 -38.83 -60.33
N LEU A 260 3.91 -37.98 -59.82
CA LEU A 260 2.57 -37.77 -60.39
C LEU A 260 2.64 -37.17 -61.81
N SER A 261 3.66 -36.37 -62.14
CA SER A 261 3.90 -35.88 -63.50
C SER A 261 4.50 -36.95 -64.41
N SER A 262 5.23 -37.93 -63.87
CA SER A 262 5.72 -39.11 -64.57
C SER A 262 4.58 -40.11 -64.80
N ASP A 263 3.70 -40.31 -63.82
CA ASP A 263 2.45 -41.08 -63.98
C ASP A 263 1.51 -40.39 -64.97
N LEU A 264 1.36 -39.06 -64.92
CA LEU A 264 0.64 -38.31 -65.95
C LEU A 264 1.34 -38.34 -67.31
N SER A 265 2.68 -38.48 -67.38
CA SER A 265 3.38 -38.69 -68.64
C SER A 265 3.11 -40.09 -69.18
N THR A 266 3.28 -41.15 -68.38
CA THR A 266 2.99 -42.52 -68.82
C THR A 266 1.51 -42.74 -69.09
N VAL A 267 0.59 -42.05 -68.41
CA VAL A 267 -0.83 -42.01 -68.75
C VAL A 267 -1.07 -41.24 -70.05
N LYS A 268 -0.35 -40.14 -70.33
CA LYS A 268 -0.37 -39.47 -71.65
C LYS A 268 0.25 -40.31 -72.76
N ASP A 269 1.28 -41.11 -72.48
CA ASP A 269 1.92 -42.00 -73.45
C ASP A 269 1.04 -43.22 -73.72
N ASN A 270 0.42 -43.79 -72.67
CA ASN A 270 -0.62 -44.82 -72.80
C ASN A 270 -1.87 -44.28 -73.51
N LEU A 271 -2.25 -43.02 -73.26
CA LEU A 271 -3.32 -42.33 -74.00
C LEU A 271 -2.89 -42.08 -75.44
N ALA A 272 -1.64 -41.71 -75.73
CA ALA A 272 -1.11 -41.54 -77.08
C ALA A 272 -1.01 -42.89 -77.83
N VAL A 273 -0.77 -44.00 -77.12
CA VAL A 273 -0.85 -45.37 -77.65
C VAL A 273 -2.30 -45.82 -77.84
N ALA A 274 -3.23 -45.41 -76.99
CA ALA A 274 -4.66 -45.66 -77.14
C ALA A 274 -5.27 -44.80 -78.29
N GLU A 275 -4.85 -43.54 -78.42
CA GLU A 275 -5.13 -42.67 -79.55
C GLU A 275 -4.47 -43.18 -80.82
N GLN A 276 -3.24 -43.69 -80.77
CA GLN A 276 -2.61 -44.28 -81.95
C GLN A 276 -3.34 -45.57 -82.35
N ARG A 277 -3.77 -46.42 -81.40
CA ARG A 277 -4.67 -47.55 -81.65
C ARG A 277 -6.03 -47.10 -82.19
N ASN A 278 -6.61 -46.01 -81.69
CA ASN A 278 -7.84 -45.45 -82.25
C ASN A 278 -7.60 -44.89 -83.65
N ARG A 279 -6.49 -44.20 -83.91
CA ARG A 279 -6.07 -43.75 -85.26
C ARG A 279 -5.77 -44.92 -86.20
N ASP A 280 -5.33 -46.06 -85.69
CA ASP A 280 -5.10 -47.28 -86.47
C ASP A 280 -6.40 -48.05 -86.73
N LEU A 281 -7.33 -48.09 -85.76
CA LEU A 281 -8.71 -48.56 -85.95
C LEU A 281 -9.53 -47.62 -86.84
N GLU A 282 -9.28 -46.31 -86.78
CA GLU A 282 -9.81 -45.29 -87.69
C GLU A 282 -9.17 -45.43 -89.06
N ARG A 283 -7.89 -45.82 -89.19
CA ARG A 283 -7.29 -46.18 -90.48
C ARG A 283 -7.92 -47.45 -91.05
N ASP A 284 -8.19 -48.47 -90.23
CA ASP A 284 -8.89 -49.69 -90.68
C ASP A 284 -10.37 -49.42 -91.03
N LEU A 285 -11.05 -48.56 -90.27
CA LEU A 285 -12.40 -48.07 -90.57
C LEU A 285 -12.41 -47.15 -91.78
N ASP A 286 -11.38 -46.34 -92.00
CA ASP A 286 -11.22 -45.46 -93.17
C ASP A 286 -10.74 -46.24 -94.41
N MET A 287 -10.04 -47.36 -94.24
CA MET A 287 -9.77 -48.34 -95.30
C MET A 287 -11.06 -49.07 -95.70
N LYS A 288 -11.88 -49.50 -94.73
CA LYS A 288 -13.23 -50.03 -94.99
C LYS A 288 -14.17 -48.97 -95.58
N ALA A 289 -14.07 -47.72 -95.13
CA ALA A 289 -14.78 -46.60 -95.73
C ALA A 289 -14.22 -46.23 -97.10
N LYS A 290 -12.93 -46.47 -97.42
CA LYS A 290 -12.39 -46.33 -98.77
C LYS A 290 -12.94 -47.40 -99.72
N SER A 291 -13.17 -48.63 -99.26
CA SER A 291 -13.98 -49.62 -100.00
C SER A 291 -15.47 -49.28 -100.09
N SER A 292 -15.97 -48.33 -99.27
CA SER A 292 -17.29 -47.71 -99.46
C SER A 292 -17.24 -46.52 -100.41
N ARG A 293 -16.17 -45.71 -100.38
CA ARG A 293 -15.97 -44.54 -101.25
C ARG A 293 -15.73 -44.93 -102.70
N THR A 294 -15.26 -46.15 -102.99
CA THR A 294 -15.33 -46.71 -104.36
C THR A 294 -16.77 -46.87 -104.90
N ILE A 295 -17.81 -46.67 -104.07
CA ILE A 295 -19.22 -46.55 -104.47
C ILE A 295 -19.65 -45.06 -104.50
N ASP A 296 -19.15 -44.22 -103.58
CA ASP A 296 -19.42 -42.77 -103.56
C ASP A 296 -18.71 -41.98 -104.67
N ASP A 297 -17.52 -42.41 -105.11
CA ASP A 297 -16.74 -41.75 -106.17
C ASP A 297 -17.41 -41.92 -107.55
N LEU A 298 -18.17 -43.00 -107.75
CA LEU A 298 -19.08 -43.18 -108.89
C LEU A 298 -20.30 -42.25 -108.87
N LEU A 299 -20.63 -41.65 -107.71
CA LEU A 299 -21.63 -40.59 -107.59
C LEU A 299 -21.00 -39.20 -107.79
N LYS A 300 -19.79 -38.96 -107.28
CA LYS A 300 -19.07 -37.70 -107.46
C LYS A 300 -18.69 -37.38 -108.90
N GLU A 301 -18.43 -38.38 -109.75
CA GLU A 301 -18.25 -38.18 -111.20
C GLU A 301 -19.52 -37.62 -111.90
N LYS A 302 -20.64 -37.47 -111.17
CA LYS A 302 -21.86 -36.77 -111.63
C LYS A 302 -22.12 -35.44 -110.92
N GLU A 303 -21.30 -35.07 -109.92
CA GLU A 303 -21.38 -33.78 -109.22
C GLU A 303 -20.32 -32.78 -109.71
N GLU A 304 -19.14 -33.25 -110.13
CA GLU A 304 -18.05 -32.36 -110.60
C GLU A 304 -18.30 -31.72 -111.98
N GLU A 305 -19.24 -32.25 -112.78
CA GLU A 305 -19.73 -31.57 -113.99
C GLU A 305 -20.51 -30.28 -113.66
N LEU A 306 -21.02 -30.14 -112.44
CA LEU A 306 -21.95 -29.09 -112.01
C LEU A 306 -21.24 -27.89 -111.34
N THR A 307 -20.15 -28.12 -110.61
CA THR A 307 -19.43 -27.07 -109.86
C THR A 307 -18.51 -26.20 -110.72
N LYS A 308 -18.14 -26.68 -111.91
CA LYS A 308 -17.24 -26.00 -112.87
C LYS A 308 -17.75 -24.62 -113.34
N VAL A 309 -19.03 -24.32 -113.15
CA VAL A 309 -19.69 -23.05 -113.49
C VAL A 309 -19.49 -21.96 -112.42
N ILE A 310 -19.09 -22.32 -111.19
CA ILE A 310 -19.08 -21.40 -110.04
C ILE A 310 -17.76 -20.62 -109.93
N SER A 311 -16.66 -21.15 -110.47
CA SER A 311 -15.31 -20.60 -110.29
C SER A 311 -15.02 -19.29 -111.05
N GLU A 312 -15.81 -18.94 -112.07
CA GLU A 312 -15.58 -17.73 -112.90
C GLU A 312 -15.84 -16.41 -112.14
N LEU A 313 -16.63 -16.45 -111.05
CA LEU A 313 -17.02 -15.25 -110.28
C LEU A 313 -15.96 -14.74 -109.28
N GLY A 314 -14.91 -15.51 -108.99
CA GLY A 314 -13.95 -15.18 -107.93
C GLY A 314 -12.99 -14.01 -108.23
N VAL A 315 -12.71 -13.74 -109.51
CA VAL A 315 -11.57 -12.93 -109.97
C VAL A 315 -11.73 -11.41 -109.70
N PHE A 316 -12.92 -10.95 -109.30
CA PHE A 316 -13.19 -9.50 -109.18
C PHE A 316 -12.66 -8.85 -107.88
N LYS A 317 -12.31 -9.63 -106.85
CA LYS A 317 -12.09 -9.11 -105.48
C LYS A 317 -10.67 -8.60 -105.20
N GLU A 318 -9.70 -8.89 -106.07
CA GLU A 318 -8.25 -8.74 -105.78
C GLU A 318 -7.70 -7.30 -105.94
N LYS A 319 -8.49 -6.34 -106.44
CA LYS A 319 -8.01 -5.00 -106.84
C LYS A 319 -8.05 -3.91 -105.75
N SER A 320 -8.25 -4.24 -104.48
CA SER A 320 -8.58 -3.25 -103.42
C SER A 320 -7.49 -2.97 -102.37
N SER A 321 -6.26 -3.49 -102.52
CA SER A 321 -5.30 -3.65 -101.41
C SER A 321 -4.10 -2.67 -101.36
N LEU A 322 -4.03 -1.66 -102.23
CA LEU A 322 -2.72 -1.09 -102.67
C LEU A 322 -2.52 0.43 -102.47
N ALA A 323 -3.14 1.08 -101.47
CA ALA A 323 -3.36 2.54 -101.52
C ALA A 323 -2.86 3.47 -100.36
N LEU A 324 -2.59 3.01 -99.12
CA LEU A 324 -2.64 3.94 -97.95
C LEU A 324 -1.48 3.97 -96.93
N GLY A 325 -0.35 3.30 -97.17
CA GLY A 325 0.77 3.24 -96.21
C GLY A 325 1.75 4.43 -96.20
N LYS A 326 1.27 5.70 -96.10
CA LYS A 326 2.15 6.90 -96.24
C LYS A 326 1.81 8.17 -95.41
N CYS A 327 1.03 8.09 -94.32
CA CYS A 327 0.51 9.32 -93.66
C CYS A 327 0.79 9.50 -92.15
N GLU A 328 1.43 8.55 -91.45
CA GLU A 328 1.39 8.54 -89.96
C GLU A 328 2.49 9.36 -89.25
N GLN A 329 3.53 9.85 -89.93
CA GLN A 329 4.75 10.37 -89.29
C GLN A 329 4.83 11.91 -89.15
N GLN A 330 3.70 12.61 -88.92
CA GLN A 330 3.67 14.08 -88.77
C GLN A 330 2.72 14.63 -87.68
N SER A 331 2.09 13.79 -86.84
CA SER A 331 1.03 14.26 -85.92
C SER A 331 1.46 14.55 -84.47
N GLU A 332 2.66 14.15 -84.03
CA GLU A 332 2.97 14.05 -82.59
C GLU A 332 3.49 15.34 -81.92
N GLU A 333 4.08 16.29 -82.64
CA GLU A 333 4.80 17.42 -82.01
C GLU A 333 3.92 18.58 -81.52
N MET A 334 2.63 18.67 -81.91
CA MET A 334 1.99 20.00 -82.02
C MET A 334 1.27 20.57 -80.78
N LYS A 335 0.82 19.79 -79.78
CA LYS A 335 -0.21 20.29 -78.80
C LYS A 335 -0.03 19.96 -77.30
N SER A 336 1.20 19.80 -76.81
CA SER A 336 1.48 19.67 -75.36
C SER A 336 1.37 20.97 -74.54
N MET A 337 0.94 22.10 -75.14
CA MET A 337 0.93 23.44 -74.51
C MET A 337 -0.47 24.07 -74.31
N ALA A 338 -1.56 23.30 -74.38
CA ALA A 338 -2.93 23.82 -74.37
C ALA A 338 -3.62 23.98 -72.99
N VAL A 339 -2.84 24.32 -71.94
CA VAL A 339 -3.27 25.07 -70.72
C VAL A 339 -4.44 24.46 -69.88
N ARG A 340 -4.21 23.90 -68.68
CA ARG A 340 -3.81 24.59 -67.42
C ARG A 340 -4.77 25.70 -66.91
N ILE A 341 -5.99 25.84 -67.48
CA ILE A 341 -7.03 26.78 -67.00
C ILE A 341 -8.39 26.09 -66.69
N GLY A 342 -8.61 24.84 -67.10
CA GLY A 342 -9.89 24.13 -66.96
C GLY A 342 -10.25 23.58 -65.56
N GLU A 343 -9.56 23.99 -64.51
CA GLU A 343 -9.87 23.64 -63.11
C GLU A 343 -10.68 24.79 -62.47
N LEU A 344 -11.59 24.48 -61.53
CA LEU A 344 -12.41 25.39 -60.66
C LEU A 344 -13.92 25.60 -60.91
N GLU A 345 -14.57 25.04 -61.94
CA GLU A 345 -16.06 25.12 -62.01
C GLU A 345 -16.81 23.91 -61.41
N ALA A 346 -16.17 22.75 -61.28
CA ALA A 346 -16.80 21.52 -60.79
C ALA A 346 -17.17 21.52 -59.29
N VAL A 347 -16.70 22.50 -58.50
CA VAL A 347 -16.90 22.56 -57.04
C VAL A 347 -18.11 23.43 -56.64
N ARG A 348 -18.51 24.40 -57.48
CA ARG A 348 -19.61 25.36 -57.18
C ARG A 348 -20.98 24.67 -57.10
N VAL A 349 -21.26 23.81 -58.07
CA VAL A 349 -22.59 23.17 -58.26
C VAL A 349 -22.95 22.20 -57.12
N SER A 350 -21.96 21.71 -56.36
CA SER A 350 -22.19 20.75 -55.27
C SER A 350 -22.78 21.38 -54.00
N GLN A 351 -22.75 22.71 -53.84
CA GLN A 351 -23.13 23.39 -52.58
C GLN A 351 -24.45 24.17 -52.67
N GLU A 352 -25.06 24.27 -53.85
CA GLU A 352 -26.31 25.01 -54.06
C GLU A 352 -27.58 24.14 -53.86
N HIS A 353 -27.44 22.80 -53.84
CA HIS A 353 -28.56 21.87 -53.67
C HIS A 353 -29.08 21.82 -52.21
N ASP A 354 -28.18 21.59 -51.25
CA ASP A 354 -28.54 21.25 -49.86
C ASP A 354 -29.21 22.41 -49.08
N LEU A 355 -29.05 23.66 -49.54
CA LEU A 355 -29.71 24.82 -48.95
C LEU A 355 -31.20 24.93 -49.34
N SER A 356 -31.65 24.27 -50.42
CA SER A 356 -33.05 24.30 -50.86
C SER A 356 -33.97 23.41 -50.00
N ASP A 357 -33.49 22.22 -49.62
CA ASP A 357 -34.30 21.22 -48.91
C ASP A 357 -34.53 21.53 -47.42
N LEU A 358 -33.75 22.42 -46.83
CA LEU A 358 -33.91 22.84 -45.43
C LEU A 358 -35.01 23.88 -45.24
N CYS A 359 -35.18 24.82 -46.19
CA CYS A 359 -36.23 25.85 -46.10
C CYS A 359 -37.65 25.27 -46.17
N ASN A 360 -37.86 24.19 -46.93
CA ASN A 360 -39.18 23.56 -47.06
C ASN A 360 -39.60 22.77 -45.82
N LYS A 361 -38.65 22.20 -45.05
CA LYS A 361 -38.93 21.47 -43.81
C LYS A 361 -39.33 22.39 -42.65
N LEU A 362 -38.94 23.67 -42.68
CA LEU A 362 -39.24 24.62 -41.60
C LEU A 362 -40.76 24.93 -41.48
N LYS A 363 -41.50 24.98 -42.60
CA LYS A 363 -42.93 25.32 -42.60
C LYS A 363 -43.85 24.21 -42.10
N ALA A 364 -43.48 22.94 -42.29
CA ALA A 364 -44.29 21.80 -41.86
C ALA A 364 -44.22 21.53 -40.33
N MET A 365 -43.26 22.15 -39.62
CA MET A 365 -43.05 21.91 -38.19
C MET A 365 -43.84 22.86 -37.29
N SER A 366 -44.27 24.04 -37.77
CA SER A 366 -45.08 24.97 -36.96
C SER A 366 -46.50 24.47 -36.72
N GLU A 367 -47.14 23.86 -37.73
CA GLU A 367 -48.54 23.41 -37.66
C GLU A 367 -48.74 22.18 -36.76
N ASN A 368 -47.67 21.40 -36.50
CA ASN A 368 -47.70 20.27 -35.57
C ASN A 368 -47.56 20.66 -34.08
N CYS A 369 -47.13 21.89 -33.77
CA CYS A 369 -46.92 22.29 -32.37
C CYS A 369 -48.23 22.52 -31.61
N GLU A 370 -49.27 23.07 -32.25
CA GLU A 370 -50.51 23.47 -31.58
C GLU A 370 -51.34 22.27 -31.08
N LEU A 371 -51.28 21.14 -31.79
CA LEU A 371 -52.02 19.92 -31.40
C LEU A 371 -51.38 19.19 -30.20
N LEU A 372 -50.05 19.15 -30.13
CA LEU A 372 -49.31 18.48 -29.05
C LEU A 372 -49.44 19.18 -27.69
N GLU A 373 -49.73 20.48 -27.68
CA GLU A 373 -49.89 21.25 -26.44
C GLU A 373 -51.18 20.85 -25.67
N ILE A 374 -52.18 20.30 -26.36
CA ILE A 374 -53.43 19.81 -25.76
C ILE A 374 -53.21 18.46 -25.03
N GLU A 375 -52.53 17.49 -25.66
CA GLU A 375 -52.25 16.18 -25.04
C GLU A 375 -51.34 16.29 -23.81
N LYS A 376 -50.37 17.21 -23.86
CA LYS A 376 -49.44 17.54 -22.77
C LYS A 376 -50.17 17.88 -21.46
N MET A 377 -51.27 18.63 -21.54
CA MET A 377 -52.06 19.02 -20.35
C MET A 377 -52.73 17.83 -19.65
N THR A 378 -53.21 16.83 -20.40
CA THR A 378 -53.84 15.64 -19.82
C THR A 378 -52.81 14.70 -19.17
N SER A 379 -51.62 14.59 -19.76
CA SER A 379 -50.53 13.74 -19.25
C SER A 379 -49.93 14.27 -17.94
N VAL A 380 -49.86 15.59 -17.75
CA VAL A 380 -49.34 16.22 -16.52
C VAL A 380 -50.18 15.89 -15.28
N GLN A 381 -51.50 15.74 -15.42
CA GLN A 381 -52.38 15.43 -14.29
C GLN A 381 -52.11 14.01 -13.73
N ASN A 382 -52.00 13.00 -14.61
CA ASN A 382 -51.76 11.61 -14.21
C ASN A 382 -50.34 11.40 -13.63
N ALA A 383 -49.37 12.20 -14.06
CA ALA A 383 -48.02 12.19 -13.49
C ALA A 383 -47.97 12.72 -12.03
N LYS A 384 -48.97 13.50 -11.61
CA LYS A 384 -48.99 14.13 -10.28
C LYS A 384 -49.38 13.13 -9.18
N GLU A 385 -50.44 12.36 -9.40
CA GLU A 385 -50.95 11.38 -8.43
C GLU A 385 -49.94 10.25 -8.16
N THR A 386 -49.16 9.87 -9.17
CA THR A 386 -48.09 8.88 -9.04
C THR A 386 -46.86 9.43 -8.30
N ALA A 387 -46.54 10.72 -8.47
CA ALA A 387 -45.46 11.38 -7.74
C ALA A 387 -45.75 11.51 -6.22
N ASP A 388 -47.00 11.80 -5.84
CA ASP A 388 -47.39 11.90 -4.42
C ASP A 388 -47.24 10.56 -3.68
N GLY A 389 -47.58 9.45 -4.34
CA GLY A 389 -47.35 8.10 -3.81
C GLY A 389 -45.86 7.77 -3.60
N ALA A 390 -44.99 8.20 -4.51
CA ALA A 390 -43.54 8.06 -4.37
C ALA A 390 -42.99 8.92 -3.22
N SER A 391 -43.46 10.17 -3.08
CA SER A 391 -43.05 11.09 -2.01
C SER A 391 -43.31 10.52 -0.62
N GLN A 392 -44.46 9.85 -0.40
CA GLN A 392 -44.77 9.21 0.88
C GLN A 392 -43.85 8.04 1.22
N LYS A 393 -43.33 7.31 0.22
CA LYS A 393 -42.39 6.20 0.42
C LYS A 393 -40.99 6.71 0.73
N ILE A 394 -40.55 7.78 0.05
CA ILE A 394 -39.29 8.48 0.33
C ILE A 394 -39.27 9.00 1.77
N LYS A 395 -40.32 9.71 2.22
CA LYS A 395 -40.44 10.24 3.60
C LYS A 395 -40.33 9.21 4.72
N LYS A 396 -40.70 7.94 4.46
CA LYS A 396 -40.51 6.84 5.40
C LYS A 396 -39.04 6.41 5.48
N LEU A 397 -38.36 6.34 4.34
CA LEU A 397 -36.93 6.02 4.27
C LEU A 397 -36.07 7.15 4.84
N GLU A 398 -36.40 8.42 4.56
CA GLU A 398 -35.75 9.59 5.17
C GLU A 398 -35.82 9.54 6.70
N LYS A 399 -36.99 9.23 7.27
CA LYS A 399 -37.17 9.12 8.73
C LYS A 399 -36.38 7.95 9.34
N GLN A 400 -36.23 6.83 8.62
CA GLN A 400 -35.38 5.72 9.05
C GLN A 400 -33.89 6.08 8.95
N LEU A 401 -33.49 6.77 7.88
CA LEU A 401 -32.12 7.23 7.67
C LEU A 401 -31.69 8.21 8.78
N GLU A 402 -32.58 9.12 9.19
CA GLU A 402 -32.30 10.07 10.26
C GLU A 402 -32.22 9.40 11.65
N SER A 403 -32.99 8.33 11.91
CA SER A 403 -32.83 7.50 13.13
C SER A 403 -31.44 6.88 13.17
N VAL A 404 -31.02 6.20 12.10
CA VAL A 404 -29.70 5.57 12.02
C VAL A 404 -28.57 6.61 12.02
N ALA A 405 -28.79 7.79 11.44
CA ALA A 405 -27.86 8.90 11.54
C ALA A 405 -27.72 9.41 12.98
N GLN A 406 -28.83 9.50 13.73
CA GLN A 406 -28.85 9.91 15.12
C GLN A 406 -28.17 8.87 16.04
N GLU A 407 -28.52 7.58 15.91
CA GLU A 407 -27.84 6.47 16.60
C GLU A 407 -26.32 6.49 16.33
N LYS A 408 -25.92 6.77 15.08
CA LYS A 408 -24.51 6.91 14.69
C LYS A 408 -23.84 8.17 15.26
N ARG A 409 -24.56 9.28 15.45
CA ARG A 409 -24.06 10.46 16.18
C ARG A 409 -23.90 10.16 17.67
N GLU A 410 -24.85 9.45 18.27
CA GLU A 410 -24.84 9.12 19.70
C GLU A 410 -23.73 8.11 20.05
N LEU A 411 -23.53 7.06 19.24
CA LEU A 411 -22.39 6.15 19.39
C LEU A 411 -21.05 6.88 19.20
N ARG A 412 -20.93 7.78 18.22
CA ARG A 412 -19.74 8.64 18.07
C ARG A 412 -19.52 9.54 19.28
N ALA A 413 -20.59 10.07 19.87
CA ALA A 413 -20.52 10.88 21.09
C ALA A 413 -20.26 10.06 22.36
N GLN A 414 -20.52 8.75 22.36
CA GLN A 414 -20.09 7.82 23.42
C GLN A 414 -18.59 7.57 23.31
N PHE A 415 -18.11 7.07 22.16
CA PHE A 415 -16.68 6.83 21.94
C PHE A 415 -15.83 8.11 22.10
N ALA A 416 -16.31 9.28 21.68
CA ALA A 416 -15.62 10.54 21.92
C ALA A 416 -15.46 10.86 23.43
N ARG A 417 -16.48 10.57 24.25
CA ARG A 417 -16.41 10.73 25.71
C ARG A 417 -15.50 9.68 26.36
N GLU A 418 -15.46 8.46 25.87
CA GLU A 418 -14.56 7.40 26.36
C GLU A 418 -13.09 7.71 26.02
N ILE A 419 -12.82 8.20 24.81
CA ILE A 419 -11.50 8.70 24.41
C ILE A 419 -11.09 9.89 25.28
N GLU A 420 -11.98 10.86 25.50
CA GLU A 420 -11.65 12.05 26.30
C GLU A 420 -11.50 11.74 27.80
N ALA A 421 -12.29 10.81 28.35
CA ALA A 421 -12.11 10.31 29.71
C ALA A 421 -10.81 9.49 29.86
N SER A 422 -10.42 8.75 28.83
CA SER A 422 -9.13 8.05 28.79
C SER A 422 -7.96 9.03 28.73
N ARG A 423 -8.08 10.10 27.92
CA ARG A 423 -7.11 11.20 27.87
C ARG A 423 -7.00 11.92 29.20
N SER A 424 -8.11 12.31 29.84
CA SER A 424 -8.07 13.00 31.13
C SER A 424 -7.45 12.12 32.23
N GLN A 425 -7.64 10.81 32.16
CA GLN A 425 -6.98 9.83 33.03
C GLN A 425 -5.49 9.60 32.72
N LEU A 426 -5.04 9.85 31.49
CA LEU A 426 -3.62 9.84 31.14
C LEU A 426 -2.96 11.14 31.58
N THR A 427 -3.54 12.30 31.23
CA THR A 427 -3.01 13.61 31.67
C THR A 427 -2.99 13.75 33.19
N GLN A 428 -3.98 13.19 33.91
CA GLN A 428 -3.94 13.16 35.37
C GLN A 428 -2.75 12.32 35.87
N ARG A 429 -2.54 11.11 35.33
CA ARG A 429 -1.39 10.26 35.68
C ARG A 429 -0.06 10.91 35.33
N GLU A 430 0.01 11.63 34.21
CA GLU A 430 1.18 12.42 33.81
C GLU A 430 1.45 13.51 34.86
N THR A 431 0.45 14.31 35.24
CA THR A 431 0.63 15.33 36.30
C THR A 431 0.93 14.74 37.69
N ASP A 432 0.37 13.57 38.03
CA ASP A 432 0.67 12.87 39.28
C ASP A 432 2.12 12.35 39.29
N LEU A 433 2.62 11.80 38.17
CA LEU A 433 4.00 11.36 38.00
C LEU A 433 4.99 12.53 37.96
N GLU A 434 4.68 13.62 37.25
CA GLU A 434 5.44 14.87 37.30
C GLU A 434 5.51 15.40 38.74
N GLY A 435 4.40 15.37 39.47
CA GLY A 435 4.34 15.77 40.88
C GLY A 435 5.04 14.83 41.87
N ILE A 436 5.35 13.59 41.46
CA ILE A 436 6.20 12.65 42.21
C ILE A 436 7.68 12.93 41.86
N HIS A 437 8.04 12.93 40.58
CA HIS A 437 9.40 13.19 40.12
C HIS A 437 9.92 14.57 40.57
N LEU A 438 9.07 15.60 40.60
CA LEU A 438 9.44 16.92 41.12
C LEU A 438 9.83 16.85 42.60
N LYS A 439 9.08 16.11 43.43
CA LYS A 439 9.39 15.92 44.86
C LYS A 439 10.66 15.10 45.05
N GLU A 440 10.86 14.05 44.25
CA GLU A 440 12.10 13.25 44.28
C GLU A 440 13.31 14.09 43.89
N LEU A 441 13.17 14.97 42.88
CA LEU A 441 14.20 15.94 42.49
C LEU A 441 14.44 17.01 43.57
N GLU A 442 13.40 17.51 44.24
CA GLU A 442 13.52 18.43 45.37
C GLU A 442 14.20 17.77 46.58
N GLU A 443 13.86 16.52 46.90
CA GLU A 443 14.55 15.73 47.92
C GLU A 443 16.02 15.47 47.58
N MET A 444 16.32 15.12 46.33
CA MET A 444 17.71 14.91 45.88
C MET A 444 18.52 16.21 45.89
N ARG A 445 17.92 17.34 45.46
CA ARG A 445 18.52 18.67 45.63
C ARG A 445 18.75 18.99 47.11
N ALA A 446 17.80 18.70 48.00
CA ALA A 446 17.94 18.91 49.43
C ALA A 446 18.98 17.99 50.10
N LYS A 447 19.23 16.79 49.54
CA LYS A 447 20.34 15.90 49.95
C LYS A 447 21.69 16.50 49.51
N HIS A 448 21.85 16.83 48.23
CA HIS A 448 23.07 17.43 47.69
C HIS A 448 23.42 18.78 48.36
N ILE A 449 22.43 19.63 48.69
CA ILE A 449 22.68 20.89 49.44
C ILE A 449 23.25 20.59 50.83
N LYS A 450 22.73 19.59 51.56
CA LYS A 450 23.26 19.19 52.87
C LYS A 450 24.67 18.59 52.78
N GLU A 451 24.96 17.85 51.72
CA GLU A 451 26.29 17.29 51.44
C GLU A 451 27.30 18.39 51.09
N LEU A 452 26.90 19.38 50.29
CA LEU A 452 27.69 20.58 50.01
C LEU A 452 27.93 21.41 51.27
N ASP A 453 26.90 21.69 52.07
CA ASP A 453 27.03 22.36 53.37
C ASP A 453 28.00 21.62 54.32
N SER A 454 27.99 20.28 54.29
CA SER A 454 28.91 19.45 55.08
C SER A 454 30.34 19.56 54.57
N MET A 455 30.56 19.50 53.25
CA MET A 455 31.89 19.66 52.64
C MET A 455 32.43 21.09 52.80
N ILE A 456 31.58 22.12 52.77
CA ILE A 456 31.97 23.51 53.05
C ILE A 456 32.46 23.60 54.50
N LYS A 457 31.68 23.11 55.47
CA LYS A 457 32.08 23.10 56.90
C LYS A 457 33.35 22.29 57.16
N GLU A 458 33.56 21.17 56.49
CA GLU A 458 34.81 20.40 56.61
C GLU A 458 36.00 21.18 56.04
N ASN A 459 35.84 21.83 54.88
CA ASN A 459 36.90 22.66 54.29
C ASN A 459 37.17 23.94 55.09
N GLU A 460 36.16 24.56 55.70
CA GLU A 460 36.33 25.66 56.66
C GLU A 460 37.14 25.21 57.88
N GLN A 461 36.83 24.05 58.47
CA GLN A 461 37.59 23.48 59.58
C GLN A 461 39.05 23.17 59.18
N ARG A 462 39.27 22.59 58.01
CA ARG A 462 40.62 22.35 57.45
C ARG A 462 41.38 23.66 57.23
N LEU A 463 40.72 24.73 56.74
CA LEU A 463 41.32 26.06 56.56
C LEU A 463 41.66 26.73 57.89
N ILE A 464 40.83 26.59 58.92
CA ILE A 464 41.10 27.10 60.28
C ILE A 464 42.33 26.40 60.87
N GLU A 465 42.41 25.07 60.77
CA GLU A 465 43.54 24.32 61.30
C GLU A 465 44.84 24.59 60.51
N LEU A 466 44.77 24.74 59.19
CA LEU A 466 45.92 25.18 58.37
C LEU A 466 46.40 26.60 58.72
N ARG A 467 45.49 27.55 58.95
CA ARG A 467 45.84 28.92 59.41
C ARG A 467 46.56 28.88 60.76
N LYS A 468 46.01 28.13 61.72
CA LYS A 468 46.58 27.94 63.06
C LYS A 468 47.96 27.27 63.01
N GLN A 469 48.18 26.32 62.10
CA GLN A 469 49.50 25.73 61.87
C GLN A 469 50.49 26.77 61.30
N LEU A 470 50.09 27.57 60.30
CA LEU A 470 50.92 28.66 59.75
C LEU A 470 51.23 29.75 60.80
N GLU A 471 50.28 30.12 61.65
CA GLU A 471 50.50 31.05 62.76
C GLU A 471 51.49 30.50 63.79
N SER A 472 51.41 29.19 64.11
CA SER A 472 52.38 28.53 64.99
C SER A 472 53.80 28.48 64.40
N GLN A 473 53.93 28.30 63.09
CA GLN A 473 55.22 28.35 62.39
C GLN A 473 55.77 29.78 62.37
N ASN A 474 54.97 30.76 61.93
CA ASN A 474 55.40 32.15 61.77
C ASN A 474 55.79 32.79 63.12
N SER A 475 55.04 32.51 64.20
CA SER A 475 55.42 32.96 65.56
C SER A 475 56.73 32.32 66.04
N SER A 476 57.01 31.06 65.69
CA SER A 476 58.30 30.43 65.97
C SER A 476 59.44 31.04 65.15
N GLU A 477 59.21 31.45 63.90
CA GLU A 477 60.20 32.15 63.09
C GLU A 477 60.49 33.57 63.60
N LEU A 478 59.45 34.32 63.98
CA LEU A 478 59.57 35.65 64.59
C LEU A 478 60.43 35.60 65.85
N SER A 479 60.13 34.69 66.78
CA SER A 479 60.93 34.47 67.99
C SER A 479 62.42 34.17 67.65
N ASN A 480 62.66 33.33 66.65
CA ASN A 480 64.01 33.02 66.16
C ASN A 480 64.73 34.21 65.45
N ARG A 481 63.99 35.21 64.96
CA ARG A 481 64.54 36.46 64.38
C ARG A 481 64.84 37.47 65.48
N ASP A 482 63.90 37.66 66.42
CA ASP A 482 64.04 38.58 67.55
C ASP A 482 65.19 38.17 68.47
N GLN A 483 65.38 36.88 68.72
CA GLN A 483 66.54 36.36 69.45
C GLN A 483 67.87 36.75 68.77
N LYS A 484 67.93 36.74 67.43
CA LYS A 484 69.14 37.13 66.67
C LYS A 484 69.37 38.65 66.70
N TYR A 485 68.31 39.45 66.58
CA TYR A 485 68.41 40.91 66.70
C TYR A 485 68.80 41.35 68.11
N SER A 486 68.23 40.73 69.15
CA SER A 486 68.59 40.96 70.55
C SER A 486 70.09 40.72 70.80
N ASN A 487 70.61 39.56 70.38
CA ASN A 487 72.04 39.26 70.46
C ASN A 487 72.90 40.31 69.73
N ARG A 488 72.49 40.74 68.53
CA ARG A 488 73.24 41.75 67.75
C ARG A 488 73.19 43.15 68.38
N ILE A 489 72.10 43.51 69.05
CA ILE A 489 71.99 44.76 69.81
C ILE A 489 72.90 44.72 71.06
N ALA A 490 73.04 43.57 71.71
CA ALA A 490 73.96 43.40 72.83
C ALA A 490 75.43 43.64 72.40
N GLU A 491 75.88 43.00 71.32
CA GLU A 491 77.23 43.20 70.73
C GLU A 491 77.52 44.68 70.42
N LEU A 492 76.55 45.38 69.80
CA LEU A 492 76.68 46.79 69.45
C LEU A 492 76.68 47.69 70.69
N THR A 493 75.90 47.36 71.72
CA THR A 493 75.87 48.10 72.98
C THR A 493 77.19 47.97 73.74
N GLU A 494 77.78 46.77 73.79
CA GLU A 494 79.08 46.53 74.41
C GLU A 494 80.19 47.35 73.72
N THR A 495 80.29 47.28 72.39
CA THR A 495 81.31 48.05 71.63
C THR A 495 81.16 49.57 71.74
N LEU A 496 79.92 50.09 71.85
CA LEU A 496 79.68 51.51 72.14
C LEU A 496 80.07 51.89 73.57
N SER A 497 79.82 51.02 74.56
CA SER A 497 80.18 51.27 75.96
C SER A 497 81.69 51.44 76.16
N GLY A 498 82.50 50.64 75.44
CA GLY A 498 83.97 50.75 75.44
C GLY A 498 84.46 52.11 74.94
N LYS A 499 83.93 52.60 73.81
CA LYS A 499 84.28 53.93 73.27
C LYS A 499 83.88 55.07 74.19
N ILE A 500 82.78 54.94 74.93
CA ILE A 500 82.35 55.94 75.92
C ILE A 500 83.32 55.98 77.12
N ALA A 501 83.92 54.85 77.51
CA ALA A 501 84.96 54.83 78.55
C ALA A 501 86.25 55.55 78.10
N GLU A 502 86.69 55.30 76.86
CA GLU A 502 87.86 55.95 76.23
C GLU A 502 87.71 57.49 76.14
N ILE A 503 86.52 57.99 75.82
CA ILE A 503 86.24 59.44 75.79
C ILE A 503 86.30 60.07 77.20
N ARG A 504 86.00 59.32 78.27
CA ARG A 504 86.05 59.85 79.64
C ARG A 504 87.48 60.06 80.14
N SER A 505 88.41 59.14 79.86
CA SER A 505 89.82 59.29 80.25
C SER A 505 90.52 60.45 79.52
N LEU A 506 90.05 60.81 78.32
CA LEU A 506 90.54 62.00 77.59
C LEU A 506 90.02 63.33 78.14
N ARG A 507 88.90 63.35 78.88
CA ARG A 507 88.39 64.60 79.52
C ARG A 507 89.08 64.90 80.85
N SER A 508 89.42 63.90 81.66
CA SER A 508 90.00 64.10 82.99
C SER A 508 91.39 64.74 82.94
N SER A 509 92.19 64.50 81.90
CA SER A 509 93.49 65.14 81.69
C SER A 509 93.39 66.64 81.36
N GLN A 510 92.29 67.07 80.74
CA GLN A 510 92.10 68.45 80.28
C GLN A 510 91.78 69.42 81.43
N GLN A 511 91.11 68.93 82.48
CA GLN A 511 90.68 69.76 83.62
C GLN A 511 91.85 70.17 84.54
N SER A 512 92.87 69.32 84.69
CA SER A 512 94.05 69.58 85.54
C SER A 512 94.95 70.75 85.06
N LEU A 513 94.75 71.26 83.84
CA LEU A 513 95.56 72.35 83.29
C LEU A 513 95.02 73.75 83.65
N LEU A 514 93.73 73.86 83.99
CA LEU A 514 93.07 75.15 84.24
C LEU A 514 93.35 75.73 85.64
N GLU A 515 93.65 74.90 86.63
CA GLU A 515 93.82 75.30 88.03
C GLU A 515 95.15 76.02 88.31
N SER A 516 96.13 75.94 87.40
CA SER A 516 97.48 76.51 87.58
C SER A 516 97.62 78.02 87.25
N VAL A 517 96.52 78.68 86.84
CA VAL A 517 96.57 80.04 86.25
C VAL A 517 96.13 81.14 87.23
N THR A 518 95.41 80.81 88.30
CA THR A 518 94.63 81.78 89.10
C THR A 518 95.34 82.39 90.34
N GLU A 519 96.67 82.31 90.46
CA GLU A 519 97.37 82.45 91.77
C GLU A 519 98.15 83.76 92.06
N LYS A 520 98.03 84.88 91.29
CA LYS A 520 99.17 85.85 91.17
C LYS A 520 99.06 87.39 91.49
N GLU A 521 98.02 88.01 92.10
CA GLU A 521 97.90 89.53 92.13
C GLU A 521 97.30 90.28 93.41
N LYS A 522 98.06 90.91 94.40
CA LYS A 522 97.59 91.79 95.61
C LYS A 522 98.67 92.68 96.44
N LEU A 523 98.35 93.82 97.22
CA LEU A 523 99.02 94.59 98.43
C LEU A 523 98.50 96.12 98.72
N LEU A 524 98.82 97.16 99.64
CA LEU A 524 99.67 97.64 100.86
C LEU A 524 99.24 99.05 101.61
N GLY A 525 99.92 99.66 102.69
CA GLY A 525 99.68 101.03 103.42
C GLY A 525 100.55 101.39 104.75
N SER A 526 100.58 102.46 105.67
CA SER A 526 100.14 103.93 105.98
C SER A 526 100.76 104.65 107.32
N SER A 527 100.61 105.99 107.74
CA SER A 527 101.17 106.70 109.05
C SER A 527 100.75 108.22 109.49
N LYS A 528 101.05 108.83 110.74
CA LYS A 528 100.74 110.28 111.31
C LYS A 528 101.21 110.77 112.80
N SER A 529 101.42 112.10 113.23
CA SER A 529 101.33 112.75 114.68
C SER A 529 101.86 114.24 115.12
N ARG A 530 101.49 114.81 116.36
CA ARG A 530 101.99 115.89 117.40
C ARG A 530 101.59 117.45 117.56
N VAL A 531 101.42 117.99 118.82
CA VAL A 531 101.06 119.39 119.35
C VAL A 531 101.71 119.80 120.75
N ASP A 532 101.45 121.04 121.28
CA ASP A 532 101.30 121.56 122.71
C ASP A 532 102.26 122.60 123.37
N GLN A 533 101.73 123.78 123.82
CA GLN A 533 102.28 124.73 124.85
C GLN A 533 101.28 125.90 125.20
N LEU A 534 101.33 126.42 126.45
CA LEU A 534 100.70 127.65 127.03
C LEU A 534 99.19 127.69 127.40
N THR A 535 98.93 127.72 128.72
CA THR A 535 97.65 128.03 129.37
C THR A 535 97.71 129.34 130.18
N ARG A 536 98.74 130.18 129.98
CA ARG A 536 99.24 131.08 131.02
C ARG A 536 98.62 132.49 131.06
N ASP A 537 97.85 132.89 130.06
CA ASP A 537 97.53 134.31 129.82
C ASP A 537 96.16 134.75 130.38
N LEU A 538 95.48 133.87 131.13
CA LEU A 538 94.09 134.05 131.58
C LEU A 538 93.85 135.17 132.61
N SER A 539 94.86 135.66 133.32
CA SER A 539 94.70 136.68 134.37
C SER A 539 94.69 138.13 133.87
N PHE A 540 95.21 138.39 132.67
CA PHE A 540 95.28 139.75 132.10
C PHE A 540 94.07 140.08 131.21
N CYS A 541 93.48 139.08 130.55
CA CYS A 541 92.30 139.23 129.71
C CYS A 541 90.96 139.34 130.48
N GLY A 542 90.99 139.69 131.77
CA GLY A 542 89.80 140.19 132.47
C GLY A 542 89.26 141.47 131.81
N ASP A 543 90.17 142.37 131.41
CA ASP A 543 89.82 143.63 130.74
C ASP A 543 89.42 143.44 129.27
N SER A 544 89.88 142.37 128.61
CA SER A 544 89.41 142.03 127.26
C SER A 544 87.95 141.57 127.24
N LEU A 545 87.34 141.23 128.38
CA LEU A 545 85.89 140.94 128.45
C LEU A 545 85.02 142.17 128.15
N CYS A 546 85.57 143.39 128.22
CA CYS A 546 84.92 144.57 127.65
C CYS A 546 85.10 144.67 126.11
N SER A 547 86.26 144.27 125.57
CA SER A 547 86.48 144.14 124.12
C SER A 547 85.52 143.12 123.51
N VAL A 548 85.36 141.96 124.16
CA VAL A 548 84.45 140.87 123.77
C VAL A 548 82.99 141.33 123.66
N ARG A 549 82.55 142.37 124.39
CA ARG A 549 81.22 142.97 124.20
C ARG A 549 81.10 143.77 122.90
N GLY A 550 82.14 144.50 122.50
CA GLY A 550 82.19 145.18 121.21
C GLY A 550 82.29 144.19 120.05
N GLU A 551 83.17 143.19 120.17
CA GLU A 551 83.33 142.11 119.20
C GLU A 551 82.02 141.33 118.99
N ARG A 552 81.27 141.01 120.06
CA ARG A 552 79.95 140.37 119.99
C ARG A 552 78.98 141.10 119.07
N ASP A 553 78.97 142.44 119.10
CA ASP A 553 78.03 143.21 118.29
C ASP A 553 78.52 143.34 116.82
N ALA A 554 79.83 143.33 116.58
CA ALA A 554 80.39 143.12 115.23
C ALA A 554 80.09 141.71 114.66
N PHE A 555 80.03 140.67 115.51
CA PHE A 555 79.61 139.33 115.09
C PHE A 555 78.15 139.27 114.64
N LYS A 556 77.24 140.12 115.19
CA LYS A 556 75.84 140.18 114.73
C LYS A 556 75.72 140.72 113.31
N GLU A 557 76.46 141.78 112.98
CA GLU A 557 76.46 142.34 111.62
C GLU A 557 77.04 141.33 110.61
N LYS A 558 77.98 140.49 111.06
CA LYS A 558 78.52 139.37 110.29
C LYS A 558 77.52 138.20 110.12
N ILE A 559 76.60 138.00 111.05
CA ILE A 559 75.47 137.05 110.90
C ILE A 559 74.51 137.54 109.81
N ILE A 560 74.15 138.82 109.79
CA ILE A 560 73.26 139.41 108.77
C ILE A 560 73.85 139.25 107.35
N GLN A 561 75.18 139.39 107.21
CA GLN A 561 75.85 139.13 105.92
C GLN A 561 75.81 137.64 105.50
N LEU A 562 75.81 136.71 106.46
CA LEU A 562 75.69 135.27 106.18
C LEU A 562 74.24 134.89 105.84
N GLU A 563 73.24 135.49 106.49
CA GLU A 563 71.81 135.31 106.19
C GLU A 563 71.50 135.71 104.73
N LEU A 564 71.95 136.88 104.29
CA LEU A 564 71.80 137.31 102.89
C LEU A 564 72.52 136.39 101.89
N SER A 565 73.64 135.77 102.28
CA SER A 565 74.35 134.79 101.43
C SER A 565 73.65 133.43 101.38
N ILE A 566 72.88 133.07 102.42
CA ILE A 566 72.09 131.84 102.47
C ILE A 566 70.88 131.96 101.52
N ASP A 567 70.23 133.12 101.47
CA ASP A 567 69.05 133.33 100.60
C ASP A 567 69.40 133.30 99.10
N ASP A 568 70.53 133.89 98.68
CA ASP A 568 71.01 133.79 97.29
C ASP A 568 71.37 132.34 96.89
N LEU A 569 71.93 131.56 97.82
CA LEU A 569 72.18 130.13 97.61
C LEU A 569 70.87 129.32 97.53
N ASN A 570 69.91 129.58 98.43
CA ASN A 570 68.58 128.96 98.41
C ASN A 570 67.86 129.20 97.07
N HIS A 571 67.90 130.43 96.57
CA HIS A 571 67.23 130.81 95.32
C HIS A 571 67.86 130.11 94.08
N LYS A 572 69.18 129.86 94.10
CA LYS A 572 69.89 129.08 93.08
C LYS A 572 69.58 127.58 93.17
N LEU A 573 69.48 127.04 94.39
CA LEU A 573 69.16 125.64 94.64
C LEU A 573 67.73 125.31 94.17
N ALA A 574 66.76 126.19 94.43
CA ALA A 574 65.39 126.07 93.93
C ALA A 574 65.31 126.08 92.38
N ALA A 575 66.10 126.92 91.71
CA ALA A 575 66.15 126.97 90.24
C ALA A 575 66.75 125.68 89.63
N ALA A 576 67.75 125.07 90.28
CA ALA A 576 68.30 123.78 89.88
C ALA A 576 67.31 122.63 90.09
N ALA A 577 66.60 122.62 91.23
CA ALA A 577 65.61 121.59 91.56
C ALA A 577 64.45 121.53 90.55
N ASN A 578 63.96 122.69 90.07
CA ASN A 578 62.89 122.73 89.07
C ASN A 578 63.35 122.15 87.71
N ARG A 579 64.56 122.47 87.24
CA ARG A 579 65.08 121.92 85.97
C ARG A 579 65.20 120.39 85.99
N HIS A 580 65.77 119.84 87.06
CA HIS A 580 65.85 118.38 87.20
C HIS A 580 64.45 117.72 87.29
N LYS A 581 63.46 118.42 87.85
CA LYS A 581 62.08 117.91 87.89
C LYS A 581 61.44 117.88 86.49
N GLU A 582 61.72 118.88 85.66
CA GLU A 582 61.29 118.92 84.25
C GLU A 582 61.97 117.79 83.45
N GLU A 583 63.29 117.63 83.56
CA GLU A 583 64.08 116.56 82.93
C GLU A 583 63.62 115.14 83.32
N VAL A 584 63.31 114.92 84.60
CA VAL A 584 62.76 113.63 85.08
C VAL A 584 61.36 113.39 84.49
N SER A 585 60.48 114.38 84.46
CA SER A 585 59.14 114.20 83.86
C SER A 585 59.20 113.90 82.36
N ALA A 586 60.13 114.52 81.62
CA ALA A 586 60.33 114.30 80.19
C ALA A 586 60.94 112.91 79.88
N THR A 587 61.73 112.35 80.80
CA THR A 587 62.25 110.98 80.68
C THR A 587 61.22 109.93 81.11
N GLU A 588 60.40 110.19 82.14
CA GLU A 588 59.27 109.32 82.51
C GLU A 588 58.21 109.21 81.40
N THR A 589 57.83 110.32 80.75
CA THR A 589 56.86 110.28 79.64
C THR A 589 57.42 109.51 78.45
N ARG A 590 58.68 109.76 78.08
CA ARG A 590 59.34 109.05 76.98
C ARG A 590 59.45 107.55 77.23
N VAL A 591 59.85 107.11 78.44
CA VAL A 591 59.95 105.69 78.78
C VAL A 591 58.58 105.02 78.78
N ARG A 592 57.51 105.74 79.15
CA ARG A 592 56.13 105.25 79.02
C ARG A 592 55.74 105.03 77.57
N GLU A 593 56.00 105.99 76.69
CA GLU A 593 55.71 105.89 75.25
C GLU A 593 56.53 104.77 74.56
N GLU A 594 57.81 104.62 74.90
CA GLU A 594 58.66 103.53 74.40
C GLU A 594 58.17 102.15 74.87
N MET A 595 57.65 102.03 76.10
CA MET A 595 57.02 100.80 76.60
C MET A 595 55.66 100.52 75.97
N GLU A 596 54.78 101.51 75.88
CA GLU A 596 53.45 101.37 75.26
C GLU A 596 53.55 101.00 73.78
N THR A 597 54.50 101.58 73.04
CA THR A 597 54.76 101.21 71.64
C THR A 597 55.38 99.82 71.50
N TYR A 598 56.34 99.44 72.35
CA TYR A 598 56.92 98.09 72.36
C TYR A 598 55.86 97.01 72.62
N TRP A 599 55.06 97.12 73.68
CA TRP A 599 54.01 96.16 73.98
C TRP A 599 52.87 96.19 72.95
N SER A 600 52.54 97.35 72.39
CA SER A 600 51.57 97.46 71.30
C SER A 600 52.05 96.84 69.99
N SER A 601 53.36 96.82 69.70
CA SER A 601 53.90 96.04 68.58
C SER A 601 53.82 94.56 68.91
N LYS A 602 54.45 94.15 70.02
CA LYS A 602 54.57 92.74 70.39
C LYS A 602 53.22 92.02 70.48
N LEU A 603 52.18 92.67 71.01
CA LEU A 603 50.83 92.11 71.03
C LEU A 603 50.19 92.02 69.64
N LYS A 604 50.47 92.95 68.72
CA LYS A 604 50.04 92.83 67.30
C LYS A 604 50.78 91.70 66.60
N ASP A 605 52.07 91.57 66.87
CA ASP A 605 52.94 90.53 66.29
C ASP A 605 52.47 89.13 66.77
N GLU A 606 52.25 88.94 68.08
CA GLU A 606 51.70 87.71 68.67
C GLU A 606 50.26 87.42 68.17
N LEU A 607 49.39 88.43 68.06
CA LEU A 607 48.05 88.26 67.46
C LEU A 607 48.10 87.94 65.97
N SER A 608 49.11 88.41 65.22
CA SER A 608 49.30 88.07 63.81
C SER A 608 49.78 86.63 63.65
N LEU A 609 50.71 86.18 64.49
CA LEU A 609 51.20 84.81 64.53
C LEU A 609 50.06 83.83 64.89
N LEU A 610 49.27 84.14 65.91
CA LEU A 610 48.10 83.33 66.30
C LEU A 610 47.03 83.28 65.20
N ARG A 611 46.79 84.38 64.46
CA ARG A 611 45.87 84.38 63.31
C ARG A 611 46.40 83.55 62.15
N ASN A 612 47.67 83.69 61.81
CA ASN A 612 48.31 82.93 60.74
C ASN A 612 48.34 81.43 61.06
N GLU A 613 48.61 81.06 62.31
CA GLU A 613 48.58 79.67 62.78
C GLU A 613 47.16 79.09 62.78
N LEU A 614 46.15 79.84 63.25
CA LEU A 614 44.75 79.42 63.17
C LEU A 614 44.28 79.30 61.71
N GLN A 615 44.72 80.19 60.82
CA GLN A 615 44.44 80.09 59.39
C GLN A 615 45.11 78.85 58.79
N ARG A 616 46.40 78.60 59.06
CA ARG A 616 47.13 77.41 58.63
C ARG A 616 46.43 76.13 59.07
N GLN A 617 46.01 76.05 60.34
CA GLN A 617 45.25 74.91 60.87
C GLN A 617 43.90 74.73 60.16
N ASN A 618 43.15 75.81 59.90
CA ASN A 618 41.89 75.73 59.14
C ASN A 618 42.10 75.30 57.68
N GLU A 619 43.18 75.76 57.03
CA GLU A 619 43.56 75.37 55.68
C GLU A 619 43.99 73.89 55.62
N GLU A 620 44.76 73.42 56.61
CA GLU A 620 45.18 72.02 56.73
C GLU A 620 43.99 71.08 57.05
N ILE A 621 43.07 71.49 57.92
CA ILE A 621 41.80 70.77 58.18
C ILE A 621 40.93 70.73 56.91
N SER A 622 40.88 71.83 56.16
CA SER A 622 40.16 71.90 54.88
C SER A 622 40.78 70.99 53.82
N GLN A 623 42.11 70.98 53.68
CA GLN A 623 42.83 70.07 52.78
C GLN A 623 42.69 68.60 53.20
N ALA A 624 42.77 68.30 54.50
CA ALA A 624 42.61 66.95 55.02
C ALA A 624 41.18 66.42 54.84
N SER A 625 40.15 67.26 55.03
CA SER A 625 38.76 66.88 54.79
C SER A 625 38.44 66.73 53.31
N LEU A 626 38.94 67.62 52.44
CA LEU A 626 38.86 67.47 50.98
C LEU A 626 39.55 66.18 50.51
N LYS A 627 40.75 65.88 51.02
CA LYS A 627 41.46 64.64 50.69
C LYS A 627 40.66 63.41 51.12
N LYS A 628 40.16 63.37 52.35
CA LYS A 628 39.26 62.29 52.82
C LYS A 628 38.02 62.14 51.92
N MET A 629 37.41 63.24 51.47
CA MET A 629 36.26 63.19 50.55
C MET A 629 36.63 62.65 49.16
N VAL A 630 37.83 62.94 48.65
CA VAL A 630 38.36 62.34 47.42
C VAL A 630 38.64 60.85 47.62
N ASP A 631 39.30 60.47 48.70
CA ASP A 631 39.60 59.06 49.02
C ASP A 631 38.31 58.22 49.20
N ILE A 632 37.26 58.79 49.84
CA ILE A 632 35.92 58.19 49.96
C ILE A 632 35.24 58.06 48.59
N LYS A 633 35.30 59.11 47.75
CA LYS A 633 34.74 59.08 46.39
C LYS A 633 35.42 58.03 45.52
N ASP A 634 36.74 57.94 45.57
CA ASP A 634 37.51 57.03 44.73
C ASP A 634 37.44 55.57 45.22
N THR A 635 37.29 55.33 46.53
CA THR A 635 36.96 54.00 47.05
C THR A 635 35.52 53.59 46.72
N ALA A 636 34.55 54.50 46.78
CA ALA A 636 33.18 54.24 46.33
C ALA A 636 33.11 53.95 44.81
N LEU A 637 33.87 54.70 43.99
CA LEU A 637 34.00 54.44 42.55
C LEU A 637 34.63 53.08 42.26
N LYS A 638 35.70 52.69 42.96
CA LYS A 638 36.31 51.37 42.84
C LYS A 638 35.37 50.26 43.28
N GLY A 639 34.65 50.43 44.39
CA GLY A 639 33.62 49.48 44.83
C GLY A 639 32.51 49.29 43.80
N ALA A 640 32.01 50.38 43.20
CA ALA A 640 31.04 50.32 42.11
C ALA A 640 31.61 49.63 40.86
N GLN A 641 32.85 49.95 40.46
CA GLN A 641 33.55 49.29 39.34
C GLN A 641 33.76 47.79 39.60
N GLU A 642 34.09 47.37 40.82
CA GLU A 642 34.22 45.96 41.18
C GLU A 642 32.88 45.23 41.17
N VAL A 643 31.79 45.84 41.66
CA VAL A 643 30.44 45.28 41.55
C VAL A 643 30.04 45.13 40.09
N TRP A 644 30.23 46.17 39.27
CA TRP A 644 29.90 46.12 37.83
C TRP A 644 30.79 45.15 37.05
N SER A 645 32.05 44.96 37.48
CA SER A 645 32.93 43.93 36.91
C SER A 645 32.46 42.52 37.27
N LYS A 646 32.01 42.30 38.52
CA LYS A 646 31.42 41.02 38.96
C LYS A 646 30.10 40.74 38.24
N GLU A 647 29.23 41.74 38.08
CA GLU A 647 27.98 41.65 37.32
C GLU A 647 28.26 41.29 35.84
N LYS A 648 29.26 41.94 35.23
CA LYS A 648 29.73 41.59 33.88
C LYS A 648 30.29 40.17 33.81
N GLU A 649 31.04 39.75 34.82
CA GLU A 649 31.67 38.42 34.87
C GLU A 649 30.63 37.30 35.06
N THR A 650 29.64 37.47 35.93
CA THR A 650 28.52 36.51 36.08
C THR A 650 27.63 36.47 34.84
N LEU A 651 27.40 37.61 34.17
CA LEU A 651 26.72 37.64 32.87
C LEU A 651 27.51 36.92 31.77
N LEU A 652 28.83 37.09 31.72
CA LEU A 652 29.70 36.35 30.77
C LEU A 652 29.73 34.85 31.07
N GLN A 653 29.84 34.45 32.34
CA GLN A 653 29.72 33.04 32.74
C GLN A 653 28.36 32.46 32.34
N LYS A 654 27.28 33.23 32.50
CA LYS A 654 25.93 32.82 32.08
C LYS A 654 25.77 32.73 30.56
N ILE A 655 26.45 33.58 29.79
CA ILE A 655 26.54 33.45 28.33
C ILE A 655 27.27 32.15 27.96
N VAL A 656 28.44 31.87 28.55
CA VAL A 656 29.19 30.63 28.27
C VAL A 656 28.40 29.36 28.62
N VAL A 657 27.62 29.38 29.71
CA VAL A 657 26.70 28.29 30.04
C VAL A 657 25.60 28.17 29.00
N LEU A 658 24.96 29.27 28.57
CA LEU A 658 23.93 29.24 27.53
C LEU A 658 24.46 28.83 26.15
N GLU A 659 25.71 29.17 25.81
CA GLU A 659 26.41 28.72 24.60
C GLU A 659 26.68 27.21 24.65
N LYS A 660 27.08 26.69 25.82
CA LYS A 660 27.23 25.25 26.05
C LYS A 660 25.88 24.52 25.99
N ASP A 661 24.84 25.05 26.64
CA ASP A 661 23.49 24.46 26.62
C ASP A 661 22.93 24.46 25.18
N LEU A 662 23.20 25.49 24.38
CA LEU A 662 22.90 25.51 22.94
C LEU A 662 23.69 24.47 22.16
N HIS A 663 24.96 24.25 22.49
CA HIS A 663 25.78 23.24 21.83
C HIS A 663 25.33 21.82 22.17
N ASP A 664 25.07 21.53 23.45
CA ASP A 664 24.55 20.24 23.92
C ASP A 664 23.13 19.98 23.35
N LEU A 665 22.31 21.02 23.20
CA LEU A 665 21.02 20.93 22.51
C LEU A 665 21.18 20.67 21.00
N GLN A 666 22.11 21.35 20.32
CA GLN A 666 22.43 21.06 18.91
C GLN A 666 22.97 19.63 18.72
N LEU A 667 23.79 19.14 19.65
CA LEU A 667 24.35 17.80 19.63
C LEU A 667 23.25 16.75 19.80
N SER A 668 22.36 16.92 20.78
CA SER A 668 21.22 16.01 21.01
C SER A 668 20.18 16.06 19.88
N LEU A 669 19.91 17.23 19.30
CA LEU A 669 19.05 17.36 18.12
C LEU A 669 19.67 16.63 16.91
N LYS A 670 21.00 16.65 16.79
CA LYS A 670 21.72 15.92 15.73
C LYS A 670 21.71 14.42 15.98
N THR A 671 21.98 13.93 17.18
CA THR A 671 21.88 12.48 17.45
C THR A 671 20.46 11.96 17.26
N ALA A 672 19.44 12.76 17.62
CA ALA A 672 18.04 12.40 17.34
C ALA A 672 17.71 12.38 15.83
N LEU A 673 18.35 13.24 15.03
CA LEU A 673 18.26 13.19 13.56
C LEU A 673 18.97 11.95 13.00
N ASP A 674 20.20 11.68 13.45
CA ASP A 674 20.98 10.51 13.02
C ASP A 674 20.26 9.19 13.39
N GLU A 675 19.59 9.13 14.56
CA GLU A 675 18.73 8.02 14.97
C GLU A 675 17.44 7.91 14.15
N ALA A 676 16.81 9.04 13.79
CA ALA A 676 15.65 9.07 12.91
C ALA A 676 16.00 8.61 11.48
N GLU A 677 17.15 9.01 10.94
CA GLU A 677 17.66 8.54 9.66
C GLU A 677 18.04 7.05 9.70
N ALA A 678 18.68 6.58 10.78
CA ALA A 678 19.00 5.17 10.96
C ALA A 678 17.75 4.28 11.08
N THR A 679 16.73 4.71 11.82
CA THR A 679 15.47 3.98 11.95
C THR A 679 14.63 4.02 10.67
N ALA A 680 14.61 5.14 9.93
CA ALA A 680 14.01 5.21 8.61
C ALA A 680 14.73 4.30 7.60
N ALA A 681 16.07 4.26 7.60
CA ALA A 681 16.86 3.37 6.77
C ALA A 681 16.60 1.88 7.11
N ALA A 682 16.46 1.55 8.39
CA ALA A 682 16.09 0.22 8.85
C ALA A 682 14.67 -0.18 8.36
N GLN A 683 13.68 0.71 8.47
CA GLN A 683 12.32 0.48 7.95
C GLN A 683 12.32 0.31 6.43
N VAL A 684 13.05 1.14 5.68
CA VAL A 684 13.19 1.00 4.22
C VAL A 684 13.89 -0.32 3.84
N SER A 685 14.86 -0.77 4.63
CA SER A 685 15.52 -2.07 4.45
C SER A 685 14.56 -3.24 4.72
N GLN A 686 13.79 -3.16 5.80
CA GLN A 686 12.75 -4.15 6.14
C GLN A 686 11.66 -4.23 5.05
N LEU A 687 11.10 -3.09 4.64
CA LEU A 687 10.07 -3.03 3.60
C LEU A 687 10.58 -3.55 2.24
N LYS A 688 11.85 -3.31 1.90
CA LYS A 688 12.49 -3.94 0.71
C LYS A 688 12.56 -5.45 0.86
N LYS A 689 12.93 -5.98 2.03
CA LYS A 689 13.02 -7.42 2.30
C LYS A 689 11.64 -8.11 2.32
N GLU A 690 10.62 -7.43 2.84
CA GLU A 690 9.22 -7.87 2.79
C GLU A 690 8.69 -7.86 1.36
N LEU A 691 8.98 -6.81 0.58
CA LEU A 691 8.59 -6.72 -0.82
C LEU A 691 9.29 -7.77 -1.70
N GLU A 692 10.58 -8.04 -1.49
CA GLU A 692 11.31 -9.05 -2.26
C GLU A 692 10.89 -10.49 -1.86
N SER A 693 10.52 -10.73 -0.61
CA SER A 693 9.97 -12.03 -0.18
C SER A 693 8.52 -12.25 -0.63
N ALA A 694 7.69 -11.20 -0.65
CA ALA A 694 6.36 -11.22 -1.29
C ALA A 694 6.45 -11.39 -2.81
N ARG A 695 7.46 -10.80 -3.45
CA ARG A 695 7.77 -11.03 -4.87
C ARG A 695 8.23 -12.47 -5.11
N GLY A 696 9.05 -13.04 -4.22
CA GLY A 696 9.48 -14.45 -4.29
C GLY A 696 8.33 -15.44 -4.11
N SER A 697 7.40 -15.18 -3.18
CA SER A 697 6.20 -16.02 -3.03
C SER A 697 5.22 -15.85 -4.19
N ALA A 698 5.09 -14.65 -4.76
CA ALA A 698 4.33 -14.44 -6.00
C ALA A 698 4.98 -15.14 -7.21
N MET A 699 6.31 -15.09 -7.34
CA MET A 699 7.07 -15.74 -8.41
C MET A 699 6.90 -17.26 -8.34
N THR A 700 7.11 -17.88 -7.17
CA THR A 700 6.92 -19.32 -6.97
C THR A 700 5.45 -19.76 -7.10
N ALA A 701 4.48 -18.89 -6.78
CA ALA A 701 3.07 -19.13 -7.07
C ALA A 701 2.77 -19.07 -8.59
N ILE A 702 3.39 -18.16 -9.34
CA ILE A 702 3.30 -18.10 -10.80
C ILE A 702 3.96 -19.34 -11.43
N GLU A 703 5.16 -19.73 -11.00
CA GLU A 703 5.83 -20.95 -11.43
C GLU A 703 4.98 -22.19 -11.13
N GLY A 704 4.40 -22.29 -9.92
CA GLY A 704 3.48 -23.36 -9.54
C GLY A 704 2.11 -23.34 -10.22
N LEU A 705 1.74 -22.24 -10.88
CA LEU A 705 0.61 -22.16 -11.81
C LEU A 705 1.03 -22.54 -13.23
N MET A 706 2.24 -22.17 -13.66
CA MET A 706 2.80 -22.55 -14.96
C MET A 706 3.09 -24.06 -15.05
N THR A 707 3.56 -24.71 -13.97
CA THR A 707 3.70 -26.17 -13.93
C THR A 707 2.34 -26.85 -14.04
N LYS A 708 1.35 -26.45 -13.24
CA LYS A 708 -0.02 -26.98 -13.31
C LYS A 708 -0.67 -26.75 -14.67
N HIS A 709 -0.45 -25.59 -15.29
CA HIS A 709 -0.97 -25.31 -16.62
C HIS A 709 -0.29 -26.17 -17.70
N LYS A 710 1.02 -26.42 -17.56
CA LYS A 710 1.75 -27.36 -18.43
C LYS A 710 1.28 -28.80 -18.22
N GLU A 711 1.10 -29.24 -16.98
CA GLU A 711 0.55 -30.56 -16.62
C GLU A 711 -0.86 -30.75 -17.21
N GLU A 712 -1.72 -29.74 -17.11
CA GLU A 712 -3.06 -29.75 -17.72
C GLU A 712 -3.01 -29.74 -19.26
N ILE A 713 -2.06 -29.01 -19.87
CA ILE A 713 -1.84 -29.05 -21.33
C ILE A 713 -1.39 -30.45 -21.78
N GLU A 714 -0.45 -31.09 -21.09
CA GLU A 714 -0.06 -32.47 -21.43
C GLU A 714 -1.21 -33.45 -21.18
N ARG A 715 -1.96 -33.33 -20.09
CA ARG A 715 -3.17 -34.13 -19.82
C ARG A 715 -4.23 -33.98 -20.91
N LEU A 716 -4.44 -32.76 -21.43
CA LEU A 716 -5.36 -32.49 -22.53
C LEU A 716 -4.85 -33.03 -23.88
N LYS A 717 -3.53 -33.02 -24.13
CA LYS A 717 -2.93 -33.70 -25.30
C LYS A 717 -3.06 -35.21 -25.22
N GLU A 718 -2.80 -35.80 -24.05
CA GLU A 718 -2.96 -37.24 -23.79
C GLU A 718 -4.42 -37.66 -24.00
N GLN A 719 -5.37 -36.91 -23.44
CA GLN A 719 -6.81 -37.12 -23.67
C GLN A 719 -7.16 -37.01 -25.16
N HIS A 720 -6.73 -35.95 -25.84
CA HIS A 720 -6.99 -35.77 -27.27
C HIS A 720 -6.41 -36.90 -28.13
N GLU A 721 -5.21 -37.41 -27.80
CA GLU A 721 -4.60 -38.52 -28.53
C GLU A 721 -5.23 -39.88 -28.20
N ILE A 722 -5.84 -40.03 -27.00
CA ILE A 722 -6.71 -41.16 -26.66
C ILE A 722 -8.03 -41.06 -27.46
N ASP A 723 -8.69 -39.92 -27.45
CA ASP A 723 -9.96 -39.69 -28.16
C ASP A 723 -9.80 -39.88 -29.68
N LYS A 724 -8.70 -39.37 -30.24
CA LYS A 724 -8.30 -39.57 -31.65
C LYS A 724 -8.04 -41.04 -31.99
N LYS A 725 -7.45 -41.83 -31.08
CA LYS A 725 -7.30 -43.28 -31.26
C LYS A 725 -8.64 -44.00 -31.19
N LEU A 726 -9.47 -43.70 -30.18
CA LEU A 726 -10.82 -44.25 -30.06
C LEU A 726 -11.69 -43.93 -31.28
N GLN A 727 -11.56 -42.72 -31.85
CA GLN A 727 -12.25 -42.34 -33.09
C GLN A 727 -11.70 -43.11 -34.30
N ALA A 728 -10.38 -43.27 -34.42
CA ALA A 728 -9.77 -44.05 -35.50
C ALA A 728 -10.14 -45.54 -35.42
N ASP A 729 -10.14 -46.13 -34.22
CA ASP A 729 -10.54 -47.51 -33.95
C ASP A 729 -12.04 -47.69 -34.21
N ALA A 730 -12.90 -46.75 -33.80
CA ALA A 730 -14.33 -46.79 -34.09
C ALA A 730 -14.63 -46.66 -35.60
N MET A 731 -13.92 -45.81 -36.33
CA MET A 731 -14.01 -45.73 -37.80
C MET A 731 -13.50 -47.01 -38.47
N SER A 732 -12.42 -47.61 -37.97
CA SER A 732 -11.88 -48.90 -38.45
C SER A 732 -12.86 -50.05 -38.20
N GLU A 733 -13.47 -50.10 -37.02
CA GLU A 733 -14.55 -51.03 -36.65
C GLU A 733 -15.79 -50.85 -37.54
N LEU A 734 -16.19 -49.61 -37.83
CA LEU A 734 -17.32 -49.30 -38.71
C LEU A 734 -17.04 -49.74 -40.14
N ASN A 735 -15.91 -49.29 -40.71
CA ASN A 735 -15.46 -49.69 -42.04
C ASN A 735 -15.37 -51.22 -42.18
N ARG A 736 -14.88 -51.93 -41.14
CA ARG A 736 -14.84 -53.40 -41.11
C ARG A 736 -16.25 -53.99 -41.12
N LYS A 737 -17.19 -53.46 -40.34
CA LYS A 737 -18.60 -53.91 -40.31
C LYS A 737 -19.28 -53.67 -41.67
N GLU A 738 -19.07 -52.50 -42.28
CA GLU A 738 -19.58 -52.19 -43.62
C GLU A 738 -18.99 -53.12 -44.69
N ILE A 739 -17.68 -53.39 -44.66
CA ILE A 739 -17.04 -54.38 -45.56
C ILE A 739 -17.61 -55.78 -45.34
N ASP A 740 -17.82 -56.19 -44.09
CA ASP A 740 -18.41 -57.47 -43.70
C ASP A 740 -19.88 -57.59 -44.14
N GLU A 741 -20.65 -56.50 -44.09
CA GLU A 741 -22.05 -56.44 -44.53
C GLU A 741 -22.17 -56.41 -46.05
N LEU A 742 -21.36 -55.59 -46.74
CA LEU A 742 -21.23 -55.63 -48.21
C LEU A 742 -20.76 -57.00 -48.69
N THR A 743 -19.83 -57.64 -48.00
CA THR A 743 -19.37 -59.00 -48.31
C THR A 743 -20.48 -60.04 -48.08
N ARG A 744 -21.29 -59.90 -47.03
CA ARG A 744 -22.50 -60.74 -46.86
C ARG A 744 -23.53 -60.49 -47.97
N ALA A 745 -23.81 -59.23 -48.31
CA ALA A 745 -24.75 -58.86 -49.37
C ALA A 745 -24.29 -59.39 -50.75
N HIS A 746 -23.02 -59.23 -51.10
CA HIS A 746 -22.43 -59.82 -52.30
C HIS A 746 -22.48 -61.35 -52.29
N ASN A 747 -22.18 -62.01 -51.17
CA ASN A 747 -22.28 -63.48 -51.08
C ASN A 747 -23.74 -63.95 -51.23
N LEU A 748 -24.71 -63.28 -50.60
CA LEU A 748 -26.14 -63.58 -50.76
C LEU A 748 -26.61 -63.34 -52.21
N SER A 749 -26.14 -62.26 -52.85
CA SER A 749 -26.40 -61.99 -54.28
C SER A 749 -25.79 -63.07 -55.19
N ILE A 750 -24.55 -63.49 -54.92
CA ILE A 750 -23.88 -64.59 -55.65
C ILE A 750 -24.63 -65.92 -55.44
N ILE A 751 -25.18 -66.19 -54.25
CA ILE A 751 -26.03 -67.36 -53.98
C ILE A 751 -27.37 -67.25 -54.72
N ALA A 752 -28.00 -66.07 -54.75
CA ALA A 752 -29.23 -65.83 -55.50
C ALA A 752 -29.01 -66.00 -57.02
N LEU A 753 -27.91 -65.48 -57.56
CA LEU A 753 -27.52 -65.65 -58.97
C LEU A 753 -27.17 -67.11 -59.29
N LYS A 754 -26.41 -67.81 -58.43
CA LYS A 754 -26.11 -69.24 -58.60
C LYS A 754 -27.37 -70.10 -58.54
N THR A 755 -28.32 -69.82 -57.64
CA THR A 755 -29.58 -70.57 -57.54
C THR A 755 -30.54 -70.23 -58.69
N LYS A 756 -30.55 -68.99 -59.20
CA LYS A 756 -31.27 -68.63 -60.44
C LYS A 756 -30.68 -69.36 -61.65
N LEU A 757 -29.36 -69.31 -61.83
CA LEU A 757 -28.66 -69.99 -62.92
C LEU A 757 -28.81 -71.51 -62.86
N ASN A 758 -28.78 -72.11 -61.66
CA ASN A 758 -29.06 -73.54 -61.49
C ASN A 758 -30.51 -73.87 -61.86
N LYS A 759 -31.50 -73.07 -61.45
CA LYS A 759 -32.91 -73.27 -61.86
C LYS A 759 -33.11 -73.11 -63.36
N GLU A 760 -32.46 -72.14 -63.99
CA GLU A 760 -32.48 -71.94 -65.45
C GLU A 760 -31.82 -73.12 -66.18
N LYS A 761 -30.73 -73.66 -65.64
CA LYS A 761 -30.07 -74.87 -66.15
C LYS A 761 -30.91 -76.13 -65.94
N GLU A 762 -31.52 -76.31 -64.78
CA GLU A 762 -32.43 -77.42 -64.47
C GLU A 762 -33.66 -77.40 -65.38
N TRP A 763 -34.24 -76.20 -65.58
CA TRP A 763 -35.34 -75.98 -66.51
C TRP A 763 -34.92 -76.30 -67.96
N ALA A 764 -33.81 -75.75 -68.43
CA ALA A 764 -33.30 -76.02 -69.79
C ALA A 764 -32.91 -77.49 -70.01
N LEU A 765 -32.40 -78.18 -68.99
CA LEU A 765 -32.14 -79.62 -69.03
C LEU A 765 -33.45 -80.43 -69.06
N SER A 766 -34.48 -80.00 -68.33
CA SER A 766 -35.80 -80.63 -68.36
C SER A 766 -36.51 -80.42 -69.69
N ASP A 767 -36.44 -79.21 -70.25
CA ASP A 767 -37.02 -78.84 -71.54
C ASP A 767 -36.31 -79.56 -72.70
N LEU A 768 -34.97 -79.61 -72.68
CA LEU A 768 -34.19 -80.43 -73.63
C LEU A 768 -34.49 -81.93 -73.46
N ALA A 769 -34.62 -82.44 -72.24
CA ALA A 769 -35.00 -83.83 -72.00
C ALA A 769 -36.43 -84.14 -72.48
N GLN A 770 -37.36 -83.19 -72.37
CA GLN A 770 -38.70 -83.30 -72.93
C GLN A 770 -38.66 -83.27 -74.46
N SER A 771 -37.98 -82.31 -75.08
CA SER A 771 -37.82 -82.26 -76.55
C SER A 771 -37.15 -83.52 -77.10
N CYS A 772 -36.19 -84.11 -76.36
CA CYS A 772 -35.58 -85.40 -76.70
C CYS A 772 -36.54 -86.58 -76.52
N ARG A 773 -37.43 -86.57 -75.52
CA ARG A 773 -38.52 -87.57 -75.39
C ARG A 773 -39.51 -87.43 -76.55
N GLU A 774 -39.94 -86.22 -76.88
CA GLU A 774 -40.89 -85.93 -77.96
C GLU A 774 -40.32 -86.36 -79.31
N LYS A 775 -39.07 -85.99 -79.62
CA LYS A 775 -38.34 -86.46 -80.82
C LYS A 775 -38.16 -87.97 -80.84
N ARG A 776 -37.92 -88.59 -79.68
CA ARG A 776 -37.85 -90.05 -79.56
C ARG A 776 -39.21 -90.70 -79.81
N THR A 777 -40.31 -90.20 -79.24
CA THR A 777 -41.66 -90.73 -79.52
C THR A 777 -42.08 -90.51 -80.96
N LEU A 778 -41.66 -89.41 -81.59
CA LEU A 778 -41.86 -89.17 -83.02
C LEU A 778 -41.05 -90.16 -83.86
N PHE A 779 -39.80 -90.46 -83.47
CA PHE A 779 -38.98 -91.46 -84.15
C PHE A 779 -39.53 -92.88 -83.96
N GLU A 780 -40.00 -93.23 -82.77
CA GLU A 780 -40.67 -94.51 -82.49
C GLU A 780 -41.99 -94.63 -83.27
N GLN A 781 -42.78 -93.55 -83.38
CA GLN A 781 -43.97 -93.48 -84.24
C GLN A 781 -43.61 -93.60 -85.74
N ASN A 782 -42.57 -92.93 -86.20
CA ASN A 782 -42.10 -93.02 -87.59
C ASN A 782 -41.60 -94.44 -87.90
N CYS A 783 -40.82 -95.09 -87.04
CA CYS A 783 -40.41 -96.48 -87.21
C CYS A 783 -41.61 -97.44 -87.20
N ILE A 784 -42.65 -97.17 -86.40
CA ILE A 784 -43.91 -97.94 -86.44
C ILE A 784 -44.63 -97.71 -87.78
N SER A 785 -44.69 -96.47 -88.28
CA SER A 785 -45.30 -96.14 -89.58
C SER A 785 -44.53 -96.75 -90.76
N GLU A 786 -43.20 -96.68 -90.74
CA GLU A 786 -42.32 -97.32 -91.73
C GLU A 786 -42.45 -98.85 -91.68
N HIS A 787 -42.59 -99.43 -90.49
CA HIS A 787 -42.82 -100.87 -90.34
C HIS A 787 -44.23 -101.28 -90.79
N GLN A 788 -45.26 -100.47 -90.54
CA GLN A 788 -46.61 -100.66 -91.06
C GLN A 788 -46.64 -100.51 -92.60
N GLU A 789 -45.97 -99.51 -93.16
CA GLU A 789 -45.79 -99.40 -94.61
C GLU A 789 -45.01 -100.59 -95.19
N ALA A 790 -43.96 -101.06 -94.51
CA ALA A 790 -43.21 -102.23 -94.94
C ALA A 790 -44.05 -103.52 -94.88
N LEU A 791 -44.89 -103.68 -93.86
CA LEU A 791 -45.87 -104.76 -93.76
C LEU A 791 -46.92 -104.66 -94.86
N VAL A 792 -47.53 -103.50 -95.11
CA VAL A 792 -48.51 -103.32 -96.21
C VAL A 792 -47.84 -103.55 -97.58
N LYS A 793 -46.60 -103.11 -97.78
CA LYS A 793 -45.82 -103.42 -98.99
C LYS A 793 -45.56 -104.92 -99.11
N LEU A 794 -45.21 -105.60 -98.02
CA LEU A 794 -44.98 -107.05 -97.97
C LEU A 794 -46.28 -107.85 -98.19
N GLU A 795 -47.40 -107.42 -97.62
CA GLU A 795 -48.74 -107.97 -97.85
C GLU A 795 -49.18 -107.76 -99.30
N SER A 796 -48.91 -106.59 -99.89
CA SER A 796 -49.15 -106.34 -101.32
C SER A 796 -48.25 -107.20 -102.20
N ALA A 797 -46.99 -107.43 -101.81
CA ALA A 797 -46.06 -108.29 -102.54
C ALA A 797 -46.45 -109.78 -102.40
N TYR A 798 -46.96 -110.22 -101.25
CA TYR A 798 -47.53 -111.55 -101.08
C TYR A 798 -48.87 -111.72 -101.80
N ALA A 799 -49.69 -110.67 -101.90
CA ALA A 799 -50.91 -110.68 -102.70
C ALA A 799 -50.60 -110.75 -104.20
N ILE A 800 -49.59 -109.98 -104.67
CA ILE A 800 -49.05 -110.07 -106.02
C ILE A 800 -48.46 -111.46 -106.26
N GLN A 801 -47.62 -112.00 -105.37
CA GLN A 801 -47.10 -113.36 -105.50
C GLN A 801 -48.19 -114.43 -105.46
N LEU A 802 -49.28 -114.24 -104.70
CA LEU A 802 -50.43 -115.14 -104.73
C LEU A 802 -51.20 -115.05 -106.05
N GLU A 803 -51.30 -113.87 -106.67
CA GLU A 803 -51.89 -113.71 -107.99
C GLU A 803 -50.96 -114.21 -109.11
N GLU A 804 -49.65 -113.98 -109.01
CA GLU A 804 -48.63 -114.59 -109.88
C GLU A 804 -48.63 -116.11 -109.74
N GLN A 805 -48.73 -116.68 -108.53
CA GLN A 805 -48.87 -118.13 -108.34
C GLN A 805 -50.20 -118.67 -108.87
N LYS A 806 -51.30 -117.90 -108.84
CA LYS A 806 -52.55 -118.27 -109.53
C LYS A 806 -52.42 -118.14 -111.05
N GLU A 807 -51.73 -117.12 -111.56
CA GLU A 807 -51.49 -116.93 -112.99
C GLU A 807 -50.56 -118.02 -113.52
N GLU A 808 -49.46 -118.33 -112.81
CA GLU A 808 -48.58 -119.48 -113.06
C GLU A 808 -49.33 -120.81 -112.95
N ALA A 809 -50.22 -120.98 -111.97
CA ALA A 809 -51.10 -122.15 -111.91
C ALA A 809 -52.08 -122.18 -113.11
N SER A 810 -52.57 -121.03 -113.58
CA SER A 810 -53.39 -120.92 -114.79
C SER A 810 -52.56 -121.19 -116.05
N VAL A 811 -51.28 -120.82 -116.07
CA VAL A 811 -50.33 -121.04 -117.16
C VAL A 811 -49.87 -122.49 -117.16
N ALA A 812 -49.71 -123.11 -116.00
CA ALA A 812 -49.53 -124.55 -115.84
C ALA A 812 -50.79 -125.32 -116.27
N LEU A 813 -52.00 -124.80 -116.00
CA LEU A 813 -53.25 -125.37 -116.51
C LEU A 813 -53.37 -125.19 -118.04
N LYS A 814 -52.98 -124.03 -118.58
CA LYS A 814 -52.88 -123.74 -120.03
C LYS A 814 -51.78 -124.55 -120.72
N LYS A 815 -50.71 -124.89 -120.00
CA LYS A 815 -49.58 -125.72 -120.47
C LYS A 815 -49.96 -127.19 -120.41
N ALA A 816 -50.60 -127.65 -119.35
CA ALA A 816 -51.20 -128.98 -119.24
C ALA A 816 -52.33 -129.19 -120.27
N THR A 817 -53.11 -128.15 -120.61
CA THR A 817 -54.05 -128.24 -121.74
C THR A 817 -53.35 -128.19 -123.10
N LYS A 818 -52.25 -127.46 -123.29
CA LYS A 818 -51.41 -127.56 -124.52
C LYS A 818 -50.67 -128.89 -124.65
N GLU A 819 -50.25 -129.49 -123.54
CA GLU A 819 -49.62 -130.82 -123.48
C GLU A 819 -50.66 -131.94 -123.61
N PHE A 820 -51.89 -131.70 -123.15
CA PHE A 820 -53.06 -132.50 -123.51
C PHE A 820 -53.45 -132.33 -124.97
N GLU A 821 -53.35 -131.14 -125.57
CA GLU A 821 -53.60 -130.89 -127.00
C GLU A 821 -52.52 -131.50 -127.90
N SER A 822 -51.25 -131.51 -127.48
CA SER A 822 -50.18 -132.22 -128.21
C SER A 822 -50.27 -133.74 -128.01
N SER A 823 -50.65 -134.22 -126.82
CA SER A 823 -51.02 -135.62 -126.60
C SER A 823 -52.26 -136.01 -127.40
N GLN A 824 -53.22 -135.10 -127.57
CA GLN A 824 -54.40 -135.25 -128.42
C GLN A 824 -54.03 -135.17 -129.92
N ALA A 825 -52.97 -134.47 -130.31
CA ALA A 825 -52.43 -134.52 -131.67
C ALA A 825 -51.78 -135.87 -131.97
N SER A 826 -50.99 -136.42 -131.03
CA SER A 826 -50.44 -137.78 -131.10
C SER A 826 -51.55 -138.85 -131.09
N LEU A 827 -52.60 -138.65 -130.30
CA LEU A 827 -53.82 -139.46 -130.34
C LEU A 827 -54.66 -139.22 -131.60
N LYS A 828 -54.54 -138.09 -132.31
CA LYS A 828 -55.19 -137.88 -133.63
C LYS A 828 -54.48 -138.65 -134.73
N THR A 829 -53.16 -138.89 -134.64
CA THR A 829 -52.49 -139.86 -135.53
C THR A 829 -52.98 -141.29 -135.30
N LEU A 830 -53.11 -141.76 -134.05
CA LEU A 830 -53.66 -143.09 -133.73
C LEU A 830 -55.19 -143.19 -133.90
N SER A 831 -55.92 -142.09 -133.75
CA SER A 831 -57.36 -142.03 -134.02
C SER A 831 -57.66 -142.02 -135.51
N LYS A 832 -56.72 -141.63 -136.38
CA LYS A 832 -56.88 -141.73 -137.83
C LYS A 832 -57.03 -143.18 -138.29
N ASP A 833 -56.35 -144.12 -137.62
CA ASP A 833 -56.52 -145.56 -137.83
C ASP A 833 -57.83 -146.11 -137.23
N CYS A 834 -58.45 -145.40 -136.28
CA CYS A 834 -59.76 -145.74 -135.70
C CYS A 834 -60.95 -144.97 -136.30
N GLU A 835 -60.75 -143.91 -137.08
CA GLU A 835 -61.85 -143.22 -137.78
C GLU A 835 -62.30 -144.00 -139.02
N GLY A 836 -61.47 -144.92 -139.53
CA GLY A 836 -61.87 -145.99 -140.45
C GLY A 836 -62.86 -147.00 -139.84
N THR A 837 -62.90 -147.17 -138.51
CA THR A 837 -63.86 -148.08 -137.83
C THR A 837 -65.01 -147.33 -137.14
N LYS A 838 -64.78 -146.12 -136.61
CA LYS A 838 -65.85 -145.29 -136.03
C LYS A 838 -66.84 -144.74 -137.07
N SER A 839 -66.41 -144.53 -138.32
CA SER A 839 -67.33 -144.15 -139.42
C SER A 839 -68.29 -145.29 -139.83
N LEU A 840 -67.93 -146.55 -139.57
CA LEU A 840 -68.87 -147.68 -139.59
C LEU A 840 -69.74 -147.70 -138.33
N LEU A 841 -69.17 -147.52 -137.15
CA LEU A 841 -69.91 -147.59 -135.88
C LEU A 841 -70.99 -146.50 -135.74
N ALA A 842 -70.82 -145.33 -136.35
CA ALA A 842 -71.86 -144.30 -136.43
C ALA A 842 -73.08 -144.78 -137.24
N ARG A 843 -72.85 -145.41 -138.41
CA ARG A 843 -73.93 -146.04 -139.20
C ARG A 843 -74.57 -147.21 -138.45
N GLU A 844 -73.78 -148.05 -137.79
CA GLU A 844 -74.31 -149.18 -137.03
C GLU A 844 -75.07 -148.76 -135.75
N LYS A 845 -74.84 -147.56 -135.21
CA LYS A 845 -75.72 -146.98 -134.18
C LYS A 845 -77.08 -146.58 -134.73
N GLU A 846 -77.13 -145.82 -135.83
CA GLU A 846 -78.41 -145.50 -136.48
C GLU A 846 -79.13 -146.77 -137.00
N ARG A 847 -78.38 -147.79 -137.44
CA ARG A 847 -78.94 -149.09 -137.82
C ARG A 847 -79.41 -149.88 -136.61
N GLY A 848 -78.74 -149.79 -135.47
CA GLY A 848 -79.15 -150.39 -134.20
C GLY A 848 -80.45 -149.78 -133.65
N GLU A 849 -80.61 -148.46 -133.76
CA GLU A 849 -81.84 -147.78 -133.34
C GLU A 849 -83.04 -148.10 -134.23
N ARG A 850 -82.82 -148.40 -135.52
CA ARG A 850 -83.86 -148.91 -136.44
C ARG A 850 -84.13 -150.42 -136.25
N LEU A 851 -83.09 -151.25 -136.12
CA LEU A 851 -83.24 -152.69 -135.87
C LEU A 851 -83.87 -153.01 -134.50
N MET A 852 -83.75 -152.13 -133.50
CA MET A 852 -84.52 -152.25 -132.25
C MET A 852 -86.02 -151.95 -132.40
N ILE A 853 -86.45 -151.40 -133.54
CA ILE A 853 -87.85 -151.28 -133.94
C ILE A 853 -88.21 -152.53 -134.76
N ASP A 854 -87.50 -152.79 -135.86
CA ASP A 854 -87.77 -153.91 -136.78
C ASP A 854 -87.78 -155.30 -136.10
N LEU A 855 -86.89 -155.53 -135.12
CA LEU A 855 -86.79 -156.82 -134.41
C LEU A 855 -87.60 -156.89 -133.10
N LYS A 856 -88.30 -155.81 -132.71
CA LYS A 856 -89.50 -155.96 -131.86
C LYS A 856 -90.66 -156.53 -132.68
N GLU A 857 -90.74 -156.18 -133.96
CA GLU A 857 -91.78 -156.64 -134.87
C GLU A 857 -91.54 -158.09 -135.35
N LEU A 858 -90.29 -158.46 -135.69
CA LEU A 858 -89.94 -159.86 -135.96
C LEU A 858 -90.07 -160.78 -134.72
N LYS A 859 -89.95 -160.24 -133.50
CA LYS A 859 -90.30 -160.99 -132.27
C LYS A 859 -91.81 -161.28 -132.15
N ALA A 860 -92.67 -160.46 -132.75
CA ALA A 860 -94.09 -160.79 -132.87
C ALA A 860 -94.36 -161.79 -134.01
N GLN A 861 -93.72 -161.62 -135.17
CA GLN A 861 -93.97 -162.48 -136.34
C GLN A 861 -93.43 -163.92 -136.19
N LEU A 862 -92.27 -164.12 -135.54
CA LEU A 862 -91.69 -165.46 -135.44
C LEU A 862 -92.46 -166.35 -134.44
N GLU A 863 -93.08 -165.78 -133.40
CA GLU A 863 -93.95 -166.51 -132.47
C GLU A 863 -95.30 -166.90 -133.13
N VAL A 864 -95.73 -166.18 -134.18
CA VAL A 864 -96.83 -166.61 -135.08
C VAL A 864 -96.38 -167.74 -136.00
N LYS A 865 -95.21 -167.64 -136.64
CA LYS A 865 -94.67 -168.75 -137.48
C LYS A 865 -94.41 -170.03 -136.69
N LYS A 866 -94.12 -169.93 -135.39
CA LYS A 866 -94.02 -171.05 -134.45
C LYS A 866 -95.34 -171.81 -134.24
N GLN A 867 -96.49 -171.16 -134.50
CA GLN A 867 -97.80 -171.82 -134.52
C GLN A 867 -98.11 -172.42 -135.90
N GLU A 868 -97.84 -171.69 -136.99
CA GLU A 868 -98.07 -172.19 -138.37
C GLU A 868 -97.22 -173.41 -138.72
N LEU A 869 -95.94 -173.46 -138.34
CA LEU A 869 -95.07 -174.59 -138.69
C LEU A 869 -95.38 -175.87 -137.88
N ILE A 870 -96.12 -175.76 -136.76
CA ILE A 870 -96.69 -176.91 -136.05
C ILE A 870 -97.93 -177.46 -136.81
N ALA A 871 -98.55 -176.67 -137.69
CA ALA A 871 -99.57 -177.14 -138.63
C ALA A 871 -98.96 -177.71 -139.92
N THR A 872 -97.98 -177.05 -140.56
CA THR A 872 -97.35 -177.59 -141.78
C THR A 872 -96.53 -178.85 -141.52
N LYS A 873 -96.02 -179.04 -140.29
CA LYS A 873 -95.48 -180.34 -139.83
C LYS A 873 -96.50 -181.47 -139.95
N ARG A 874 -97.81 -181.22 -139.83
CA ARG A 874 -98.86 -182.25 -139.96
C ARG A 874 -99.36 -182.42 -141.39
N GLU A 875 -99.43 -181.36 -142.19
CA GLU A 875 -99.84 -181.48 -143.60
C GLU A 875 -98.73 -182.06 -144.50
N MET A 876 -97.46 -181.68 -144.30
CA MET A 876 -96.38 -182.18 -145.16
C MET A 876 -95.97 -183.63 -144.80
N GLU A 877 -96.06 -184.03 -143.52
CA GLU A 877 -95.94 -185.45 -143.11
C GLU A 877 -97.09 -186.33 -143.67
N SER A 878 -98.16 -185.72 -144.21
CA SER A 878 -99.26 -186.39 -144.91
C SER A 878 -99.07 -186.40 -146.43
N LEU A 879 -98.87 -185.22 -147.04
CA LEU A 879 -98.80 -185.09 -148.51
C LEU A 879 -97.46 -185.51 -149.13
N MET A 880 -96.32 -185.45 -148.42
CA MET A 880 -95.01 -185.93 -148.93
C MET A 880 -94.67 -187.38 -148.51
N LYS A 881 -95.63 -188.10 -147.92
CA LYS A 881 -95.68 -189.57 -148.05
C LYS A 881 -96.40 -189.97 -149.33
N LEU A 882 -97.60 -189.41 -149.53
CA LEU A 882 -98.51 -189.85 -150.58
C LEU A 882 -98.09 -189.34 -151.98
N LYS A 883 -97.57 -188.12 -152.06
CA LYS A 883 -96.71 -187.70 -153.18
C LYS A 883 -95.33 -188.31 -152.98
N GLU A 884 -94.73 -188.77 -154.07
CA GLU A 884 -93.31 -189.07 -154.16
C GLU A 884 -92.78 -190.27 -153.35
N GLU A 885 -93.69 -191.03 -152.71
CA GLU A 885 -93.79 -192.48 -152.97
C GLU A 885 -93.91 -192.79 -154.49
N SER A 886 -94.38 -191.82 -155.30
CA SER A 886 -94.23 -191.82 -156.76
C SER A 886 -92.81 -191.55 -157.28
N LEU A 887 -91.84 -191.09 -156.46
CA LEU A 887 -90.42 -190.96 -156.83
C LEU A 887 -89.62 -192.17 -156.35
N THR A 888 -89.97 -192.77 -155.21
CA THR A 888 -89.60 -194.18 -154.92
C THR A 888 -90.41 -195.19 -155.75
N SER A 889 -91.21 -194.71 -156.72
CA SER A 889 -91.62 -195.44 -157.92
C SER A 889 -90.79 -195.02 -159.14
N SER A 890 -90.71 -193.73 -159.48
CA SER A 890 -90.01 -193.25 -160.70
C SER A 890 -88.49 -193.44 -160.68
N HIS A 891 -87.77 -192.95 -159.65
CA HIS A 891 -86.35 -193.25 -159.49
C HIS A 891 -86.10 -194.69 -159.04
N LYS A 892 -87.12 -195.46 -158.65
CA LYS A 892 -87.00 -196.92 -158.46
C LYS A 892 -87.04 -197.66 -159.79
N ALA A 893 -87.89 -197.22 -160.73
CA ALA A 893 -87.86 -197.63 -162.13
C ALA A 893 -86.57 -197.18 -162.84
N GLU A 894 -85.99 -196.03 -162.47
CA GLU A 894 -84.70 -195.59 -163.01
C GLU A 894 -83.51 -196.32 -162.37
N ILE A 895 -83.55 -196.62 -161.06
CA ILE A 895 -82.67 -197.60 -160.39
C ILE A 895 -82.76 -198.95 -161.10
N GLU A 896 -83.95 -199.41 -161.47
CA GLU A 896 -84.13 -200.70 -162.15
C GLU A 896 -83.73 -200.65 -163.63
N SER A 897 -83.90 -199.53 -164.33
CA SER A 897 -83.40 -199.32 -165.70
C SER A 897 -81.87 -199.23 -165.75
N MET A 898 -81.24 -198.48 -164.85
CA MET A 898 -79.78 -198.34 -164.78
C MET A 898 -79.09 -199.53 -164.12
N HIS A 899 -79.68 -200.22 -163.14
CA HIS A 899 -79.19 -201.53 -162.74
C HIS A 899 -79.49 -202.60 -163.79
N SER A 900 -80.54 -202.49 -164.61
CA SER A 900 -80.71 -203.37 -165.78
C SER A 900 -79.55 -203.13 -166.74
N HIS A 901 -79.32 -201.90 -167.20
CA HIS A 901 -78.25 -201.59 -168.14
C HIS A 901 -76.86 -201.95 -167.58
N TYR A 902 -76.54 -201.55 -166.34
CA TYR A 902 -75.23 -201.83 -165.75
C TYR A 902 -75.06 -203.27 -165.25
N ARG A 903 -76.12 -204.04 -164.95
CA ARG A 903 -76.00 -205.50 -164.73
C ARG A 903 -75.93 -206.28 -166.05
N HIS A 904 -76.64 -205.85 -167.08
CA HIS A 904 -76.54 -206.42 -168.42
C HIS A 904 -75.12 -206.20 -168.97
N GLN A 905 -74.52 -205.04 -168.72
CA GLN A 905 -73.10 -204.79 -168.97
C GLN A 905 -72.18 -205.59 -168.02
N SER A 906 -72.53 -205.72 -166.74
CA SER A 906 -71.80 -206.56 -165.75
C SER A 906 -71.80 -208.05 -166.08
N GLN A 907 -72.72 -208.56 -166.91
CA GLN A 907 -72.71 -209.95 -167.35
C GLN A 907 -72.02 -210.16 -168.71
N THR A 908 -72.25 -209.31 -169.71
CA THR A 908 -71.67 -209.53 -171.06
C THR A 908 -70.15 -209.42 -171.07
N LEU A 909 -69.55 -208.43 -170.39
CA LEU A 909 -68.09 -208.35 -170.29
C LEU A 909 -67.46 -209.42 -169.38
N LEU A 910 -68.18 -209.88 -168.36
CA LEU A 910 -67.75 -210.96 -167.46
C LEU A 910 -67.90 -212.34 -168.13
N SER A 911 -68.76 -212.46 -169.15
CA SER A 911 -68.86 -213.60 -170.07
C SER A 911 -67.66 -213.66 -171.01
N ASP A 912 -67.40 -212.58 -171.75
CA ASP A 912 -66.59 -212.71 -172.96
C ASP A 912 -65.08 -212.67 -172.69
N PHE A 913 -64.60 -211.99 -171.64
CA PHE A 913 -63.21 -212.21 -171.20
C PHE A 913 -63.04 -213.54 -170.44
N LYS A 914 -64.11 -214.12 -169.85
CA LYS A 914 -64.11 -215.54 -169.40
C LYS A 914 -64.10 -216.55 -170.56
N LYS A 915 -64.23 -216.12 -171.82
CA LYS A 915 -63.99 -216.96 -173.01
C LYS A 915 -62.61 -216.69 -173.62
N ALA A 916 -62.14 -215.43 -173.62
CA ALA A 916 -60.74 -215.10 -173.92
C ALA A 916 -59.75 -215.90 -173.05
N LYS A 917 -60.11 -216.12 -171.77
CA LYS A 917 -59.56 -217.09 -170.79
C LYS A 917 -58.92 -218.38 -171.36
N GLN A 918 -59.50 -218.97 -172.42
CA GLN A 918 -59.21 -220.34 -172.83
C GLN A 918 -58.61 -220.51 -174.24
N ILE A 919 -58.75 -219.52 -175.13
CA ILE A 919 -58.63 -219.76 -176.59
C ILE A 919 -57.46 -218.99 -177.23
N LEU A 920 -56.61 -218.36 -176.40
CA LEU A 920 -55.19 -218.12 -176.72
C LEU A 920 -54.24 -218.81 -175.71
N THR A 921 -54.76 -219.70 -174.86
CA THR A 921 -54.01 -220.52 -173.89
C THR A 921 -53.33 -221.76 -174.51
N ALA A 922 -53.24 -221.79 -175.85
CA ALA A 922 -52.86 -222.94 -176.69
C ALA A 922 -52.62 -222.50 -178.15
N LYS A 923 -53.31 -221.43 -178.56
CA LYS A 923 -52.98 -220.64 -179.74
C LYS A 923 -52.20 -219.40 -179.26
N LEU A 924 -50.93 -219.16 -179.57
CA LEU A 924 -50.04 -219.76 -180.55
C LEU A 924 -48.58 -219.60 -180.03
N GLU A 925 -48.19 -220.12 -178.86
CA GLU A 925 -47.62 -221.48 -178.71
C GLU A 925 -47.23 -222.12 -180.05
N GLU A 926 -48.16 -222.81 -180.70
CA GLU A 926 -48.08 -223.10 -182.13
C GLU A 926 -48.43 -221.85 -182.94
N LYS A 927 -47.48 -220.92 -183.14
CA LYS A 927 -47.12 -220.20 -184.40
C LYS A 927 -46.08 -219.11 -184.08
N GLU A 928 -44.94 -219.46 -183.47
CA GLU A 928 -43.80 -220.24 -184.03
C GLU A 928 -42.68 -219.32 -184.53
N ARG A 929 -41.41 -219.75 -184.59
CA ARG A 929 -40.69 -220.32 -185.77
C ARG A 929 -41.02 -219.74 -187.17
N ARG A 930 -42.21 -219.19 -187.40
CA ARG A 930 -42.87 -219.02 -188.70
C ARG A 930 -43.83 -217.84 -188.62
N HIS A 931 -43.68 -216.77 -189.39
CA HIS A 931 -42.53 -216.33 -190.18
C HIS A 931 -42.44 -214.80 -189.93
N ALA A 932 -41.27 -214.16 -189.87
CA ALA A 932 -40.20 -214.12 -190.85
C ALA A 932 -40.66 -213.55 -192.21
N ALA A 933 -39.80 -212.78 -192.86
CA ALA A 933 -40.18 -211.93 -193.98
C ALA A 933 -41.35 -210.98 -193.67
N SER A 934 -41.81 -210.31 -194.72
CA SER A 934 -42.91 -209.35 -194.79
C SER A 934 -42.84 -208.14 -193.83
N ASN A 935 -42.39 -206.97 -194.30
CA ASN A 935 -43.02 -206.12 -195.34
C ASN A 935 -44.36 -205.52 -194.86
N VAL A 936 -44.77 -204.29 -195.22
CA VAL A 936 -44.76 -203.63 -196.54
C VAL A 936 -45.63 -204.44 -197.52
N TRP A 937 -45.08 -204.87 -198.65
CA TRP A 937 -45.58 -205.93 -199.53
C TRP A 937 -46.45 -207.02 -198.92
N LEU A 938 -47.57 -207.41 -199.54
CA LEU A 938 -48.47 -206.84 -200.57
C LEU A 938 -49.61 -207.90 -200.66
N HIS A 939 -50.85 -207.71 -201.14
CA HIS A 939 -51.28 -207.09 -202.40
C HIS A 939 -50.72 -207.79 -203.67
N LEU A 940 -50.06 -208.94 -203.49
CA LEU A 940 -50.26 -210.12 -204.32
C LEU A 940 -51.30 -210.98 -203.57
N TYR A 941 -52.36 -211.54 -204.15
CA TYR A 941 -52.79 -211.68 -205.55
C TYR A 941 -54.24 -211.10 -205.64
N VAL A 942 -54.76 -210.51 -206.72
CA VAL A 942 -54.81 -210.93 -208.14
C VAL A 942 -55.63 -212.21 -208.36
N HIS A 943 -56.39 -212.19 -209.45
CA HIS A 943 -57.28 -213.18 -210.05
C HIS A 943 -57.53 -214.52 -209.34
N LEU A 944 -58.79 -214.91 -209.09
CA LEU A 944 -60.06 -214.34 -209.61
C LEU A 944 -60.41 -212.92 -209.13
#